data_AF-A0A1A2CRG5-F1
#
_entry.id   AF-A0A1A2CRG5-F1
#
_cell.length_a   1.000
_cell.length_b   1.000
_cell.length_c   1.000
_cell.angle_alpha   90.00
_cell.angle_beta   90.00
_cell.angle_gamma   90.00
#
_symmetry.space_group_name_H-M   'P 1'
#
loop_
_entity.id
_entity.type
_entity.pdbx_description
1 polymer ?
#
loop_
_entity_poly.entity_id
_entity_poly.type
_entity_poly.pdbx_seq_one_letter_code
_entity_poly.pdbx_strand_id
1 'polypeptide(L)'
;MPIAITPEHQDLADSVRSLVARVAPSEVLHEAMEAPLENPPPYWQAAADQGLQGVHLAESVGGQGFGILELAIVLAEFGYGAVPGPFVPSAIASALISAHDPDAKVLAELASGAAIAAYARESALTATRHGPEEEVLVIRGEARAVPAAAQASVLVLPVAIDSGEEWVVLRADQLEIESVKSIDPLRPIAHVRANAVEIGDDAVLSNLSTTTAHALMSTLLSAEAIGVARWATDTASEYAKIREQFGRPIGQFQAVKHKCAEMTADTERATAAVWDAARAVDEASEHLEFASAVAATLAPTAAQRCTQDCIQVHGGIGFTWEHDTNVYYRRALVLAAGFGRASEHPQKVVDTATTTGMRAVDIDLDPDTEKLRSEIRSEVAAFKAMDREARKVALAEGGWVLPYLPKPWGRASSPVEQIIIAQEFAAGRVKRTPVGIAAWIIPSIVAFGTEEQKQRFLPPTFRGEMIWCQLFSEPGAGSDLAGLSTKAIRVDGGWRITGQKIWTTAAQFSQWGALLARTDPNAPKHNGITYFLLDMKSEGIQVKPLRELTGQEFFNTVYIDDVFVPDEYVLGEVNRGWEVSRNTLTAERVSIGGSDANFLATLPEFVDFVRDSQLDQVAQHRAGQLIAEGHAAKVLNLRSTLLTLAGGDPMPSAAISKLLSMRTGQGYAEFAVSSFGTDAAIGDPDELPGKWGEYLLGSRATTIYGGTSEVQLNIIAERLLGLPRDP
;
A
#
# COMPACT_ATOMS: atom_id res chain seq x y z
N MET A 1 1.87 -7.73 7.10
CA MET A 1 3.33 -7.51 7.06
C MET A 1 3.66 -6.30 7.95
N PRO A 2 4.76 -6.32 8.72
CA PRO A 2 5.18 -5.21 9.59
C PRO A 2 5.70 -4.01 8.78
N ILE A 3 5.82 -2.82 9.40
CA ILE A 3 6.51 -1.67 8.76
C ILE A 3 7.94 -2.06 8.34
N ALA A 4 8.60 -2.87 9.16
CA ALA A 4 9.96 -3.36 8.96
C ALA A 4 10.19 -3.98 7.56
N ILE A 5 11.28 -3.55 6.92
CA ILE A 5 11.68 -4.04 5.58
C ILE A 5 13.06 -4.68 5.63
N THR A 6 14.09 -3.97 6.12
CA THR A 6 15.47 -4.48 6.15
C THR A 6 15.66 -5.54 7.24
N PRO A 7 16.73 -6.35 7.18
CA PRO A 7 17.04 -7.31 8.25
C PRO A 7 17.13 -6.65 9.63
N GLU A 8 17.75 -5.48 9.73
CA GLU A 8 17.90 -4.74 11.00
C GLU A 8 16.54 -4.28 11.54
N HIS A 9 15.64 -3.81 10.65
CA HIS A 9 14.26 -3.49 11.01
C HIS A 9 13.49 -4.72 11.50
N GLN A 10 13.71 -5.87 10.88
CA GLN A 10 13.06 -7.13 11.25
C GLN A 10 13.56 -7.60 12.62
N ASP A 11 14.87 -7.54 12.87
CA ASP A 11 15.48 -7.86 14.17
C ASP A 11 14.92 -6.96 15.28
N LEU A 12 14.78 -5.65 15.02
CA LEU A 12 14.12 -4.72 15.95
C LEU A 12 12.67 -5.13 16.21
N ALA A 13 11.88 -5.37 15.16
CA ALA A 13 10.47 -5.75 15.29
C ALA A 13 10.31 -7.05 16.08
N ASP A 14 11.15 -8.06 15.84
CA ASP A 14 11.07 -9.35 16.52
C ASP A 14 11.52 -9.27 17.99
N SER A 15 12.51 -8.42 18.29
CA SER A 15 12.92 -8.11 19.67
C SER A 15 11.76 -7.45 20.44
N VAL A 16 11.13 -6.43 19.86
CA VAL A 16 9.98 -5.74 20.47
C VAL A 16 8.80 -6.68 20.62
N ARG A 17 8.48 -7.48 19.60
CA ARG A 17 7.39 -8.47 19.68
C ARG A 17 7.60 -9.47 20.80
N SER A 18 8.85 -9.90 21.00
CA SER A 18 9.21 -10.81 22.10
C SER A 18 9.04 -10.17 23.47
N LEU A 19 9.30 -8.87 23.62
CA LEU A 19 8.97 -8.12 24.83
C LEU A 19 7.45 -8.02 25.01
N VAL A 20 6.74 -7.57 23.98
CA VAL A 20 5.28 -7.38 23.97
C VAL A 20 4.54 -8.64 24.40
N ALA A 21 4.91 -9.80 23.83
CA ALA A 21 4.31 -11.09 24.19
C ALA A 21 4.49 -11.47 25.67
N ARG A 22 5.54 -10.98 26.34
CA ARG A 22 5.77 -11.21 27.78
C ARG A 22 5.00 -10.23 28.66
N VAL A 23 4.81 -8.98 28.21
CA VAL A 23 4.30 -7.89 29.06
C VAL A 23 2.82 -7.58 28.85
N ALA A 24 2.27 -8.01 27.72
CA ALA A 24 0.87 -7.83 27.37
C ALA A 24 0.22 -9.14 26.88
N PRO A 25 0.38 -10.29 27.58
CA PRO A 25 -0.43 -11.47 27.27
C PRO A 25 -1.91 -11.19 27.59
N SER A 26 -2.82 -11.99 27.02
CA SER A 26 -4.27 -11.80 27.15
C SER A 26 -4.72 -11.69 28.62
N GLU A 27 -4.15 -12.48 29.54
CA GLU A 27 -4.51 -12.41 30.96
C GLU A 27 -4.22 -11.02 31.57
N VAL A 28 -3.08 -10.43 31.21
CA VAL A 28 -2.69 -9.08 31.68
C VAL A 28 -3.60 -8.02 31.06
N LEU A 29 -3.94 -8.15 29.78
CA LEU A 29 -4.85 -7.23 29.12
C LEU A 29 -6.22 -7.21 29.82
N HIS A 30 -6.77 -8.39 30.13
CA HIS A 30 -8.09 -8.53 30.75
C HIS A 30 -8.10 -8.10 32.22
N GLU A 31 -7.04 -8.39 32.98
CA GLU A 31 -6.88 -7.86 34.34
C GLU A 31 -6.84 -6.32 34.34
N ALA A 32 -6.10 -5.72 33.40
CA ALA A 32 -6.03 -4.28 33.21
C ALA A 32 -7.34 -3.63 32.73
N MET A 33 -8.32 -4.41 32.25
CA MET A 33 -9.66 -3.89 31.95
C MET A 33 -10.48 -3.63 33.21
N GLU A 34 -10.23 -4.39 34.27
CA GLU A 34 -11.01 -4.38 35.52
C GLU A 34 -10.34 -3.56 36.64
N ALA A 35 -9.00 -3.47 36.61
CA ALA A 35 -8.21 -2.79 37.62
C ALA A 35 -7.45 -1.58 37.05
N PRO A 36 -7.22 -0.52 37.84
CA PRO A 36 -6.34 0.58 37.44
C PRO A 36 -4.92 0.08 37.14
N LEU A 37 -4.31 0.63 36.09
CA LEU A 37 -2.91 0.35 35.75
C LEU A 37 -1.96 0.87 36.84
N GLU A 38 -0.91 0.09 37.14
CA GLU A 38 0.20 0.57 37.95
C GLU A 38 0.91 1.75 37.26
N ASN A 39 1.47 2.65 38.08
CA ASN A 39 2.23 3.80 37.59
C ASN A 39 3.59 3.91 38.31
N PRO A 40 4.72 3.69 37.62
CA PRO A 40 4.82 3.28 36.21
C PRO A 40 4.31 1.83 36.00
N PRO A 41 3.92 1.44 34.77
CA PRO A 41 3.57 0.05 34.48
C PRO A 41 4.74 -0.92 34.73
N PRO A 42 4.49 -2.20 35.03
CA PRO A 42 5.55 -3.17 35.36
C PRO A 42 6.62 -3.33 34.28
N TYR A 43 6.25 -3.16 33.00
CA TYR A 43 7.18 -3.30 31.88
C TYR A 43 8.05 -2.06 31.64
N TRP A 44 7.74 -0.92 32.28
CA TRP A 44 8.28 0.39 31.92
C TRP A 44 9.80 0.41 31.95
N GLN A 45 10.40 -0.05 33.05
CA GLN A 45 11.84 -0.12 33.20
C GLN A 45 12.47 -1.12 32.22
N ALA A 46 11.85 -2.28 32.01
CA ALA A 46 12.36 -3.28 31.07
C ALA A 46 12.36 -2.78 29.61
N ALA A 47 11.44 -1.90 29.24
CA ALA A 47 11.45 -1.23 27.94
C ALA A 47 12.55 -0.17 27.85
N ALA A 48 12.82 0.58 28.92
CA ALA A 48 13.93 1.53 28.99
C ALA A 48 15.30 0.83 28.93
N ASP A 49 15.47 -0.28 29.67
CA ASP A 49 16.70 -1.07 29.69
C ASP A 49 17.03 -1.69 28.31
N GLN A 50 16.01 -1.90 27.47
CA GLN A 50 16.17 -2.32 26.06
C GLN A 50 16.36 -1.14 25.10
N GLY A 51 16.42 0.10 25.58
CA GLY A 51 16.58 1.31 24.78
C GLY A 51 15.33 1.74 24.01
N LEU A 52 14.17 1.11 24.24
CA LEU A 52 12.97 1.35 23.42
C LEU A 52 12.36 2.73 23.66
N GLN A 53 12.49 3.29 24.88
CA GLN A 53 11.97 4.62 25.20
C GLN A 53 12.75 5.76 24.51
N GLY A 54 14.02 5.49 24.17
CA GLY A 54 14.92 6.45 23.52
C GLY A 54 15.35 6.03 22.12
N VAL A 55 14.59 5.16 21.43
CA VAL A 55 14.99 4.60 20.13
C VAL A 55 15.31 5.69 19.09
N HIS A 56 14.48 6.73 19.00
CA HIS A 56 14.63 7.86 18.08
C HIS A 56 15.41 9.04 18.68
N LEU A 57 15.78 8.97 19.95
CA LEU A 57 16.44 10.08 20.65
C LEU A 57 17.95 10.03 20.38
N ALA A 58 18.59 11.20 20.39
CA ALA A 58 20.03 11.32 20.19
C ALA A 58 20.82 10.59 21.28
N GLU A 59 22.01 10.07 20.91
CA GLU A 59 22.92 9.43 21.86
C GLU A 59 23.37 10.38 22.99
N SER A 60 23.43 11.69 22.72
CA SER A 60 23.79 12.74 23.68
C SER A 60 22.87 12.81 24.90
N VAL A 61 21.62 12.38 24.75
CA VAL A 61 20.61 12.29 25.81
C VAL A 61 20.36 10.85 26.25
N GLY A 62 21.23 9.91 25.86
CA GLY A 62 21.12 8.48 26.22
C GLY A 62 20.13 7.68 25.35
N GLY A 63 19.74 8.21 24.20
CA GLY A 63 18.96 7.48 23.19
C GLY A 63 19.80 6.52 22.34
N GLN A 64 19.18 5.94 21.31
CA GLN A 64 19.81 4.99 20.39
C GLN A 64 20.21 5.62 19.04
N GLY A 65 19.79 6.87 18.77
CA GLY A 65 20.16 7.61 17.57
C GLY A 65 19.48 7.15 16.27
N PHE A 66 18.43 6.32 16.35
CA PHE A 66 17.64 5.95 15.16
C PHE A 66 16.62 7.03 14.79
N GLY A 67 15.83 6.80 13.73
CA GLY A 67 14.81 7.72 13.25
C GLY A 67 13.40 7.42 13.76
N ILE A 68 12.45 8.21 13.25
CA ILE A 68 11.02 8.04 13.41
C ILE A 68 10.53 6.76 12.73
N LEU A 69 11.20 6.28 11.67
CA LEU A 69 10.90 4.98 11.07
C LEU A 69 11.11 3.82 12.06
N GLU A 70 12.23 3.77 12.77
CA GLU A 70 12.47 2.75 13.79
C GLU A 70 11.50 2.89 14.96
N LEU A 71 11.21 4.12 15.40
CA LEU A 71 10.18 4.33 16.41
C LEU A 71 8.81 3.82 15.94
N ALA A 72 8.41 4.09 14.69
CA ALA A 72 7.15 3.61 14.13
C ALA A 72 7.07 2.07 14.12
N ILE A 73 8.19 1.37 13.86
CA ILE A 73 8.26 -0.09 13.98
C ILE A 73 7.97 -0.53 15.43
N VAL A 74 8.60 0.11 16.42
CA VAL A 74 8.34 -0.16 17.84
C VAL A 74 6.86 0.07 18.18
N LEU A 75 6.29 1.22 17.79
CA LEU A 75 4.91 1.56 18.11
C LEU A 75 3.91 0.62 17.43
N ALA A 76 4.21 0.12 16.22
CA ALA A 76 3.38 -0.87 15.55
C ALA A 76 3.35 -2.21 16.30
N GLU A 77 4.47 -2.66 16.87
CA GLU A 77 4.49 -3.88 17.70
C GLU A 77 3.79 -3.65 19.05
N PHE A 78 3.91 -2.47 19.65
CA PHE A 78 3.14 -2.09 20.85
C PHE A 78 1.62 -2.06 20.57
N GLY A 79 1.22 -1.53 19.40
CA GLY A 79 -0.16 -1.58 18.92
C GLY A 79 -0.64 -3.00 18.67
N TYR A 80 0.23 -3.86 18.11
CA TYR A 80 -0.07 -5.28 17.89
C TYR A 80 -0.35 -6.03 19.18
N GLY A 81 0.31 -5.69 20.30
CA GLY A 81 0.02 -6.27 21.61
C GLY A 81 -0.99 -5.51 22.46
N ALA A 82 -1.60 -4.43 21.93
CA ALA A 82 -2.46 -3.51 22.68
C ALA A 82 -1.85 -3.06 24.03
N VAL A 83 -0.51 -2.89 24.09
CA VAL A 83 0.24 -2.71 25.35
C VAL A 83 -0.41 -1.60 26.20
N PRO A 84 -0.78 -1.87 27.46
CA PRO A 84 -1.44 -0.88 28.32
C PRO A 84 -0.50 0.24 28.74
N GLY A 85 -1.04 1.42 29.05
CA GLY A 85 -0.30 2.47 29.76
C GLY A 85 0.32 3.54 28.85
N PRO A 86 1.44 4.18 29.23
CA PRO A 86 1.82 5.47 28.69
C PRO A 86 2.91 5.44 27.61
N PHE A 87 3.35 4.26 27.15
CA PHE A 87 4.51 4.16 26.23
C PHE A 87 4.34 4.96 24.94
N VAL A 88 3.24 4.75 24.20
CA VAL A 88 2.99 5.47 22.94
C VAL A 88 2.82 6.99 23.18
N PRO A 89 2.00 7.46 24.13
CA PRO A 89 1.92 8.89 24.46
C PRO A 89 3.27 9.52 24.84
N SER A 90 4.08 8.81 25.62
CA SER A 90 5.41 9.29 26.04
C SER A 90 6.39 9.33 24.89
N ALA A 91 6.37 8.34 24.00
CA ALA A 91 7.18 8.33 22.79
C ALA A 91 6.84 9.51 21.87
N ILE A 92 5.54 9.79 21.65
CA ILE A 92 5.09 10.94 20.86
C ILE A 92 5.56 12.25 21.51
N ALA A 93 5.34 12.42 22.82
CA ALA A 93 5.78 13.62 23.53
C ALA A 93 7.31 13.83 23.43
N SER A 94 8.10 12.75 23.57
CA SER A 94 9.56 12.83 23.43
C SER A 94 9.99 13.17 22.00
N ALA A 95 9.27 12.71 20.98
CA ALA A 95 9.54 13.07 19.58
C ALA A 95 9.23 14.54 19.31
N LEU A 96 8.17 15.10 19.90
CA LEU A 96 7.86 16.54 19.83
C LEU A 96 8.96 17.39 20.47
N ILE A 97 9.43 17.00 21.66
CA ILE A 97 10.54 17.69 22.34
C ILE A 97 11.84 17.57 21.53
N SER A 98 12.16 16.39 21.02
CA SER A 98 13.37 16.16 20.22
C SER A 98 13.37 16.91 18.90
N ALA A 99 12.21 17.14 18.29
CA ALA A 99 12.08 17.93 17.07
C ALA A 99 12.29 19.43 17.32
N HIS A 100 12.10 19.90 18.55
CA HIS A 100 12.46 21.24 18.97
C HIS A 100 13.96 21.38 19.26
N ASP A 101 14.48 20.49 20.10
CA ASP A 101 15.88 20.43 20.52
C ASP A 101 16.26 18.96 20.83
N PRO A 102 17.12 18.32 20.01
CA PRO A 102 17.53 16.93 20.21
C PRO A 102 18.38 16.73 21.47
N ASP A 103 18.94 17.81 22.03
CA ASP A 103 19.78 17.80 23.23
C ASP A 103 19.04 18.29 24.49
N ALA A 104 17.71 18.48 24.40
CA ALA A 104 16.90 18.94 25.52
C ALA A 104 17.05 18.02 26.74
N LYS A 105 17.46 18.58 27.88
CA LYS A 105 17.84 17.80 29.09
C LYS A 105 16.76 16.83 29.57
N VAL A 106 15.47 17.20 29.42
CA VAL A 106 14.34 16.34 29.82
C VAL A 106 14.30 15.03 29.03
N LEU A 107 14.86 14.99 27.81
CA LEU A 107 14.93 13.78 26.99
C LEU A 107 15.76 12.68 27.66
N ALA A 108 16.75 13.01 28.49
CA ALA A 108 17.53 12.01 29.23
C ALA A 108 16.69 11.32 30.32
N GLU A 109 15.78 12.05 30.97
CA GLU A 109 14.81 11.46 31.92
C GLU A 109 13.83 10.54 31.19
N LEU A 110 13.43 10.89 29.97
CA LEU A 110 12.52 10.08 29.15
C LEU A 110 13.20 8.84 28.57
N ALA A 111 14.42 8.97 28.04
CA ALA A 111 15.19 7.86 27.46
C ALA A 111 15.48 6.77 28.50
N SER A 112 15.80 7.17 29.74
CA SER A 112 16.08 6.25 30.85
C SER A 112 14.83 5.66 31.53
N GLY A 113 13.64 6.16 31.18
CA GLY A 113 12.38 5.80 31.83
C GLY A 113 12.18 6.39 33.23
N ALA A 114 13.03 7.34 33.66
CA ALA A 114 12.88 8.06 34.92
C ALA A 114 11.66 9.01 34.94
N ALA A 115 11.23 9.47 33.76
CA ALA A 115 10.03 10.27 33.58
C ALA A 115 9.07 9.64 32.57
N ILE A 116 7.77 9.89 32.77
CA ILE A 116 6.72 9.59 31.79
C ILE A 116 6.25 10.91 31.20
N ALA A 117 6.14 10.98 29.87
CA ALA A 117 5.56 12.11 29.19
C ALA A 117 4.16 11.82 28.65
N ALA A 118 3.36 12.86 28.52
CA ALA A 118 2.10 12.86 27.80
C ALA A 118 2.05 14.05 26.84
N TYR A 119 1.14 13.99 25.86
CA TYR A 119 0.91 15.08 24.93
C TYR A 119 -0.59 15.29 24.74
N ALA A 120 -1.00 16.52 24.43
CA ALA A 120 -2.32 16.81 23.90
C ALA A 120 -2.20 17.21 22.43
N ARG A 121 -3.09 16.70 21.57
CA ARG A 121 -3.14 17.13 20.16
C ARG A 121 -3.79 18.50 20.02
N GLU A 122 -4.84 18.75 20.80
CA GLU A 122 -5.61 19.99 20.81
C GLU A 122 -5.88 20.41 22.25
N SER A 123 -6.03 21.71 22.49
CA SER A 123 -6.38 22.24 23.81
C SER A 123 -7.22 23.51 23.70
N ALA A 124 -7.87 23.88 24.81
CA ALA A 124 -8.43 25.21 25.02
C ALA A 124 -7.54 26.05 25.96
N LEU A 125 -6.25 25.72 26.03
CA LEU A 125 -5.29 26.49 26.80
C LEU A 125 -4.95 27.76 26.03
N THR A 126 -4.92 28.89 26.73
CA THR A 126 -4.47 30.16 26.20
C THR A 126 -3.27 30.65 27.01
N ALA A 127 -2.42 31.43 26.38
CA ALA A 127 -1.25 31.98 27.03
C ALA A 127 -1.04 33.46 26.68
N THR A 128 -0.63 34.25 27.65
CA THR A 128 -0.30 35.68 27.47
C THR A 128 1.11 35.95 27.96
N ARG A 129 1.88 36.71 27.19
CA ARG A 129 3.23 37.12 27.59
C ARG A 129 3.18 38.29 28.57
N HIS A 130 4.02 38.24 29.60
CA HIS A 130 4.12 39.22 30.69
C HIS A 130 5.59 39.46 31.07
N GLY A 131 5.84 40.56 31.79
CA GLY A 131 7.18 40.92 32.29
C GLY A 131 7.93 41.93 31.41
N PRO A 132 9.08 42.46 31.89
CA PRO A 132 9.98 43.23 31.04
C PRO A 132 10.49 42.32 29.91
N GLU A 133 10.47 42.83 28.67
CA GLU A 133 10.84 42.08 27.46
C GLU A 133 9.91 40.90 27.08
N GLU A 134 8.74 40.73 27.72
CA GLU A 134 7.73 39.69 27.38
C GLU A 134 8.22 38.23 27.52
N GLU A 135 9.20 37.98 28.41
CA GLU A 135 9.89 36.69 28.61
C GLU A 135 9.09 35.64 29.41
N VAL A 136 7.99 36.01 30.08
CA VAL A 136 7.19 35.08 30.91
C VAL A 136 5.85 34.79 30.25
N LEU A 137 5.55 33.52 30.01
CA LEU A 137 4.28 33.07 29.46
C LEU A 137 3.34 32.59 30.58
N VAL A 138 2.15 33.18 30.67
CA VAL A 138 1.14 32.82 31.69
C VAL A 138 0.01 32.03 31.04
N ILE A 139 -0.11 30.75 31.40
CA ILE A 139 -1.01 29.79 30.75
C ILE A 139 -2.26 29.54 31.61
N ARG A 140 -3.42 29.53 30.95
CA ARG A 140 -4.74 29.27 31.55
C ARG A 140 -5.59 28.38 30.67
N GLY A 141 -6.51 27.63 31.25
CA GLY A 141 -7.53 26.88 30.52
C GLY A 141 -7.40 25.37 30.72
N GLU A 142 -7.88 24.60 29.74
CA GLU A 142 -8.00 23.15 29.86
C GLU A 142 -7.67 22.42 28.56
N ALA A 143 -6.87 21.37 28.66
CA ALA A 143 -6.74 20.32 27.65
C ALA A 143 -7.54 19.10 28.11
N ARG A 144 -8.42 18.57 27.24
CA ARG A 144 -9.33 17.47 27.59
C ARG A 144 -8.90 16.15 26.94
N ALA A 145 -9.19 15.04 27.64
CA ALA A 145 -8.91 13.68 27.16
C ALA A 145 -7.44 13.46 26.77
N VAL A 146 -6.52 14.02 27.56
CA VAL A 146 -5.08 13.90 27.34
C VAL A 146 -4.64 12.48 27.70
N PRO A 147 -4.13 11.68 26.74
CA PRO A 147 -3.74 10.31 26.98
C PRO A 147 -2.58 10.24 27.97
N ALA A 148 -2.68 9.33 28.94
CA ALA A 148 -1.68 9.08 29.97
C ALA A 148 -1.31 10.28 30.87
N ALA A 149 -2.02 11.41 30.82
CA ALA A 149 -1.64 12.60 31.59
C ALA A 149 -1.59 12.37 33.11
N ALA A 150 -2.47 11.55 33.67
CA ALA A 150 -2.43 11.19 35.09
C ALA A 150 -1.22 10.30 35.49
N GLN A 151 -0.55 9.71 34.50
CA GLN A 151 0.66 8.91 34.70
C GLN A 151 1.93 9.73 34.44
N ALA A 152 1.82 10.87 33.75
CA ALA A 152 2.94 11.67 33.28
C ALA A 152 3.47 12.63 34.34
N SER A 153 4.78 12.84 34.33
CA SER A 153 5.47 13.92 35.05
C SER A 153 5.79 15.11 34.15
N VAL A 154 5.71 14.93 32.82
CA VAL A 154 5.99 15.93 31.79
C VAL A 154 4.85 15.95 30.77
N LEU A 155 4.35 17.12 30.41
CA LEU A 155 3.27 17.27 29.44
C LEU A 155 3.66 18.24 28.32
N VAL A 156 3.49 17.81 27.07
CA VAL A 156 3.65 18.65 25.87
C VAL A 156 2.27 19.10 25.41
N LEU A 157 1.98 20.40 25.51
CA LEU A 157 0.64 20.94 25.27
C LEU A 157 0.69 22.08 24.25
N PRO A 158 -0.25 22.13 23.29
CA PRO A 158 -0.45 23.32 22.48
C PRO A 158 -1.16 24.39 23.31
N VAL A 159 -0.75 25.65 23.17
CA VAL A 159 -1.36 26.81 23.81
C VAL A 159 -1.63 27.89 22.77
N ALA A 160 -2.84 28.44 22.78
CA ALA A 160 -3.21 29.53 21.89
C ALA A 160 -2.66 30.86 22.42
N ILE A 161 -2.00 31.61 21.54
CA ILE A 161 -1.51 32.97 21.78
C ILE A 161 -2.12 33.91 20.73
N ASP A 162 -1.97 35.23 20.91
CA ASP A 162 -2.57 36.21 20.00
C ASP A 162 -2.09 36.05 18.54
N SER A 163 -0.87 35.57 18.31
CA SER A 163 -0.27 35.35 17.00
C SER A 163 -0.49 33.95 16.41
N GLY A 164 -1.12 33.02 17.13
CA GLY A 164 -1.32 31.64 16.68
C GLY A 164 -1.28 30.62 17.82
N GLU A 165 -0.47 29.59 17.65
CA GLU A 165 -0.31 28.49 18.60
C GLU A 165 1.18 28.28 18.89
N GLU A 166 1.51 28.08 20.16
CA GLU A 166 2.84 27.64 20.61
C GLU A 166 2.74 26.28 21.30
N TRP A 167 3.82 25.51 21.26
CA TRP A 167 3.93 24.25 21.99
C TRP A 167 4.79 24.44 23.23
N VAL A 168 4.34 23.94 24.38
CA VAL A 168 5.04 24.13 25.66
C VAL A 168 5.23 22.81 26.41
N VAL A 169 6.28 22.75 27.22
CA VAL A 169 6.56 21.65 28.15
C VAL A 169 6.23 22.09 29.57
N LEU A 170 5.27 21.42 30.20
CA LEU A 170 4.86 21.67 31.58
C LEU A 170 5.15 20.47 32.47
N ARG A 171 5.48 20.73 33.74
CA ARG A 171 5.60 19.67 34.75
C ARG A 171 4.23 19.40 35.37
N ALA A 172 3.95 18.13 35.66
CA ALA A 172 2.64 17.71 36.16
C ALA A 172 2.27 18.34 37.51
N ASP A 173 3.25 18.68 38.35
CA ASP A 173 3.07 19.35 39.64
C ASP A 173 2.64 20.82 39.53
N GLN A 174 2.74 21.41 38.33
CA GLN A 174 2.23 22.74 38.00
C GLN A 174 0.76 22.72 37.56
N LEU A 175 0.16 21.54 37.38
CA LEU A 175 -1.12 21.35 36.71
C LEU A 175 -2.14 20.65 37.61
N GLU A 176 -3.41 20.93 37.37
CA GLU A 176 -4.50 20.14 37.94
C GLU A 176 -4.87 19.02 36.95
N ILE A 177 -4.62 17.77 37.32
CA ILE A 177 -4.86 16.61 36.46
C ILE A 177 -5.99 15.74 37.05
N GLU A 178 -7.10 15.68 36.32
CA GLU A 178 -8.30 14.93 36.70
C GLU A 178 -8.46 13.71 35.80
N SER A 179 -8.26 12.51 36.36
CA SER A 179 -8.47 11.25 35.63
C SER A 179 -9.94 11.08 35.23
N VAL A 180 -10.19 10.70 33.98
CA VAL A 180 -11.53 10.41 33.48
C VAL A 180 -11.61 9.02 32.86
N LYS A 181 -12.81 8.41 32.89
CA LYS A 181 -12.99 7.05 32.40
C LYS A 181 -12.83 7.01 30.87
N SER A 182 -11.84 6.24 30.41
CA SER A 182 -11.62 5.96 28.99
C SER A 182 -12.60 4.90 28.45
N ILE A 183 -12.85 4.94 27.13
CA ILE A 183 -13.54 3.85 26.42
C ILE A 183 -12.68 2.58 26.39
N ASP A 184 -11.36 2.77 26.32
CA ASP A 184 -10.35 1.73 26.49
C ASP A 184 -9.65 1.91 27.84
N PRO A 185 -9.96 1.11 28.88
CA PRO A 185 -9.30 1.21 30.18
C PRO A 185 -7.77 1.07 30.12
N LEU A 186 -7.22 0.40 29.10
CA LEU A 186 -5.78 0.22 28.92
C LEU A 186 -5.10 1.48 28.39
N ARG A 187 -5.88 2.46 27.89
CA ARG A 187 -5.40 3.78 27.47
C ARG A 187 -6.07 4.85 28.35
N PRO A 188 -5.54 5.10 29.57
CA PRO A 188 -6.11 6.07 30.48
C PRO A 188 -6.01 7.49 29.90
N ILE A 189 -6.98 8.34 30.25
CA ILE A 189 -7.07 9.74 29.80
C ILE A 189 -7.37 10.64 31.01
N ALA A 190 -6.96 11.91 30.93
CA ALA A 190 -7.26 12.91 31.96
C ALA A 190 -7.65 14.27 31.36
N HIS A 191 -8.34 15.08 32.13
CA HIS A 191 -8.44 16.52 31.92
C HIS A 191 -7.25 17.19 32.61
N VAL A 192 -6.60 18.12 31.91
CA VAL A 192 -5.41 18.84 32.37
C VAL A 192 -5.76 20.31 32.39
N ARG A 193 -5.71 20.96 33.56
CA ARG A 193 -6.01 22.38 33.72
C ARG A 193 -4.77 23.14 34.17
N ALA A 194 -4.55 24.27 33.52
CA ALA A 194 -3.57 25.27 33.94
C ALA A 194 -4.32 26.45 34.55
N ASN A 195 -3.92 26.88 35.74
CA ASN A 195 -4.48 28.02 36.43
C ASN A 195 -3.41 29.08 36.67
N ALA A 196 -3.19 29.92 35.66
CA ALA A 196 -2.16 30.96 35.67
C ALA A 196 -0.76 30.39 35.94
N VAL A 197 -0.41 29.31 35.23
CA VAL A 197 0.92 28.70 35.30
C VAL A 197 1.90 29.61 34.57
N GLU A 198 2.95 30.04 35.26
CA GLU A 198 4.01 30.88 34.68
C GLU A 198 5.18 30.01 34.24
N ILE A 199 5.61 30.17 32.98
CA ILE A 199 6.80 29.52 32.44
C ILE A 199 7.71 30.54 31.75
N GLY A 200 9.00 30.24 31.68
CA GLY A 200 9.96 30.99 30.87
C GLY A 200 10.08 30.41 29.46
N ASP A 201 10.83 31.11 28.60
CA ASP A 201 11.09 30.70 27.21
C ASP A 201 11.81 29.34 27.10
N ASP A 202 12.47 28.86 28.16
CA ASP A 202 13.12 27.54 28.21
C ASP A 202 12.13 26.36 28.20
N ALA A 203 10.85 26.63 28.50
CA ALA A 203 9.77 25.66 28.42
C ALA A 203 8.96 25.75 27.11
N VAL A 204 9.28 26.71 26.23
CA VAL A 204 8.60 26.90 24.93
C VAL A 204 9.36 26.17 23.84
N LEU A 205 8.66 25.32 23.09
CA LEU A 205 9.22 24.55 21.97
C LEU A 205 9.27 25.40 20.70
N SER A 206 9.99 26.52 20.73
CA SER A 206 10.01 27.56 19.67
C SER A 206 10.40 27.08 18.27
N ASN A 207 11.29 26.08 18.16
CA ASN A 207 11.66 25.45 16.88
C ASN A 207 10.64 24.42 16.34
N LEU A 208 9.61 24.06 17.11
CA LEU A 208 8.61 23.07 16.70
C LEU A 208 7.43 23.76 16.00
N SER A 209 7.34 23.61 14.68
CA SER A 209 6.18 24.10 13.92
C SER A 209 4.93 23.24 14.19
N THR A 210 3.74 23.83 14.13
CA THR A 210 2.46 23.08 14.23
C THR A 210 2.36 21.99 13.15
N THR A 211 2.85 22.25 11.92
CA THR A 211 2.87 21.24 10.86
C THR A 211 3.73 20.03 11.24
N THR A 212 4.95 20.26 11.75
CA THR A 212 5.84 19.17 12.20
C THR A 212 5.25 18.42 13.38
N ALA A 213 4.67 19.14 14.37
CA ALA A 213 4.03 18.53 15.52
C ALA A 213 2.86 17.62 15.12
N HIS A 214 1.96 18.11 14.27
CA HIS A 214 0.83 17.34 13.76
C HIS A 214 1.26 16.14 12.92
N ALA A 215 2.30 16.30 12.10
CA ALA A 215 2.83 15.21 11.29
C ALA A 215 3.46 14.11 12.16
N LEU A 216 4.24 14.46 13.19
CA LEU A 216 4.80 13.51 14.16
C LEU A 216 3.70 12.74 14.90
N MET A 217 2.75 13.46 15.49
CA MET A 217 1.62 12.84 16.21
C MET A 217 0.83 11.90 15.30
N SER A 218 0.47 12.35 14.10
CA SER A 218 -0.32 11.57 13.15
C SER A 218 0.42 10.33 12.64
N THR A 219 1.72 10.46 12.35
CA THR A 219 2.55 9.34 11.88
C THR A 219 2.69 8.26 12.95
N LEU A 220 3.02 8.67 14.19
CA LEU A 220 3.24 7.74 15.30
C LEU A 220 1.95 7.10 15.81
N LEU A 221 0.84 7.84 15.84
CA LEU A 221 -0.49 7.26 16.10
C LEU A 221 -0.89 6.26 15.01
N SER A 222 -0.56 6.57 13.74
CA SER A 222 -0.86 5.68 12.63
C SER A 222 -0.08 4.37 12.73
N ALA A 223 1.16 4.43 13.23
CA ALA A 223 1.97 3.25 13.52
C ALA A 223 1.31 2.33 14.56
N GLU A 224 0.82 2.87 15.67
CA GLU A 224 0.06 2.05 16.63
C GLU A 224 -1.22 1.47 16.01
N ALA A 225 -1.96 2.28 15.24
CA ALA A 225 -3.21 1.87 14.61
C ALA A 225 -3.03 0.70 13.61
N ILE A 226 -1.98 0.70 12.79
CA ILE A 226 -1.72 -0.43 11.90
C ILE A 226 -1.29 -1.69 12.67
N GLY A 227 -0.66 -1.55 13.84
CA GLY A 227 -0.38 -2.67 14.75
C GLY A 227 -1.66 -3.36 15.19
N VAL A 228 -2.66 -2.56 15.60
CA VAL A 228 -4.01 -3.01 15.96
C VAL A 228 -4.72 -3.67 14.76
N ALA A 229 -4.63 -3.06 13.56
CA ALA A 229 -5.21 -3.62 12.33
C ALA A 229 -4.59 -4.98 11.96
N ARG A 230 -3.27 -5.10 12.11
CA ARG A 230 -2.53 -6.34 11.85
C ARG A 230 -2.92 -7.43 12.83
N TRP A 231 -2.98 -7.14 14.13
CA TRP A 231 -3.46 -8.11 15.12
C TRP A 231 -4.87 -8.62 14.79
N ALA A 232 -5.78 -7.71 14.43
CA ALA A 232 -7.15 -8.07 14.10
C ALA A 232 -7.24 -8.96 12.85
N THR A 233 -6.42 -8.66 11.83
CA THR A 233 -6.32 -9.45 10.60
C THR A 233 -5.76 -10.85 10.87
N ASP A 234 -4.64 -10.94 11.57
CA ASP A 234 -3.99 -12.20 11.91
C ASP A 234 -4.94 -13.07 12.74
N THR A 235 -5.50 -12.52 13.82
CA THR A 235 -6.41 -13.22 14.74
C THR A 235 -7.66 -13.73 14.03
N ALA A 236 -8.28 -12.92 13.16
CA ALA A 236 -9.42 -13.36 12.35
C ALA A 236 -9.04 -14.50 11.41
N SER A 237 -7.90 -14.39 10.72
CA SER A 237 -7.47 -15.40 9.76
C SER A 237 -7.08 -16.73 10.43
N GLU A 238 -6.39 -16.69 11.58
CA GLU A 238 -6.04 -17.89 12.33
C GLU A 238 -7.28 -18.61 12.87
N TYR A 239 -8.25 -17.86 13.42
CA TYR A 239 -9.52 -18.45 13.84
C TYR A 239 -10.28 -19.06 12.65
N ALA A 240 -10.25 -18.41 11.49
CA ALA A 240 -10.91 -18.91 10.28
C ALA A 240 -10.32 -20.23 9.75
N LYS A 241 -9.04 -20.53 10.04
CA LYS A 241 -8.40 -21.80 9.67
C LYS A 241 -8.91 -22.99 10.49
N ILE A 242 -9.31 -22.75 11.73
CA ILE A 242 -9.59 -23.84 12.69
C ILE A 242 -11.07 -23.95 13.06
N ARG A 243 -11.84 -22.87 12.96
CA ARG A 243 -13.25 -22.87 13.35
C ARG A 243 -14.11 -23.60 12.32
N GLU A 244 -14.90 -24.58 12.73
CA GLU A 244 -15.67 -25.42 11.78
C GLU A 244 -17.18 -25.17 11.74
N GLN A 245 -17.75 -24.86 10.58
CA GLN A 245 -19.18 -24.87 10.34
C GLN A 245 -19.52 -25.84 9.20
N PHE A 246 -20.63 -26.56 9.33
CA PHE A 246 -21.04 -27.57 8.35
C PHE A 246 -19.93 -28.60 8.02
N GLY A 247 -19.13 -28.95 9.02
CA GLY A 247 -18.03 -29.92 8.90
C GLY A 247 -16.81 -29.41 8.12
N ARG A 248 -16.63 -28.09 7.98
CA ARG A 248 -15.52 -27.47 7.25
C ARG A 248 -15.00 -26.24 8.00
N PRO A 249 -13.69 -25.94 7.93
CA PRO A 249 -13.16 -24.67 8.39
C PRO A 249 -13.89 -23.50 7.74
N ILE A 250 -14.25 -22.48 8.50
CA ILE A 250 -15.01 -21.33 7.98
C ILE A 250 -14.22 -20.56 6.92
N GLY A 251 -12.89 -20.62 6.97
CA GLY A 251 -12.00 -20.08 5.95
C GLY A 251 -12.13 -20.72 4.56
N GLN A 252 -12.86 -21.84 4.42
CA GLN A 252 -13.22 -22.40 3.10
C GLN A 252 -14.46 -21.74 2.49
N PHE A 253 -15.26 -21.00 3.27
CA PHE A 253 -16.41 -20.29 2.73
C PHE A 253 -15.96 -18.94 2.20
N GLN A 254 -16.17 -18.70 0.89
CA GLN A 254 -15.70 -17.50 0.20
C GLN A 254 -16.06 -16.19 0.93
N ALA A 255 -17.24 -16.09 1.54
CA ALA A 255 -17.63 -14.88 2.26
C ALA A 255 -16.69 -14.53 3.44
N VAL A 256 -16.28 -15.52 4.24
CA VAL A 256 -15.33 -15.33 5.34
C VAL A 256 -13.91 -15.18 4.81
N LYS A 257 -13.55 -15.99 3.82
CA LYS A 257 -12.25 -15.96 3.16
C LYS A 257 -11.94 -14.57 2.59
N HIS A 258 -12.86 -14.03 1.78
CA HIS A 258 -12.72 -12.73 1.14
C HIS A 258 -12.72 -11.61 2.17
N LYS A 259 -13.51 -11.70 3.25
CA LYS A 259 -13.44 -10.74 4.36
C LYS A 259 -12.03 -10.66 4.96
N CYS A 260 -11.38 -11.80 5.25
CA CYS A 260 -10.02 -11.81 5.77
C CYS A 260 -9.00 -11.26 4.75
N ALA A 261 -9.17 -11.56 3.46
CA ALA A 261 -8.34 -11.02 2.39
C ALA A 261 -8.47 -9.49 2.26
N GLU A 262 -9.69 -8.94 2.39
CA GLU A 262 -9.95 -7.49 2.42
C GLU A 262 -9.28 -6.82 3.61
N MET A 263 -9.39 -7.39 4.81
CA MET A 263 -8.71 -6.88 6.01
C MET A 263 -7.19 -6.78 5.80
N THR A 264 -6.62 -7.79 5.14
CA THR A 264 -5.19 -7.79 4.79
C THR A 264 -4.85 -6.71 3.78
N ALA A 265 -5.66 -6.55 2.72
CA ALA A 265 -5.43 -5.52 1.71
C ALA A 265 -5.49 -4.10 2.33
N ASP A 266 -6.45 -3.83 3.21
CA ASP A 266 -6.55 -2.56 3.92
C ASP A 266 -5.37 -2.33 4.88
N THR A 267 -4.99 -3.37 5.62
CA THR A 267 -3.83 -3.30 6.54
C THR A 267 -2.54 -3.03 5.78
N GLU A 268 -2.29 -3.69 4.64
CA GLU A 268 -1.08 -3.47 3.83
C GLU A 268 -1.04 -2.07 3.20
N ARG A 269 -2.18 -1.58 2.70
CA ARG A 269 -2.28 -0.21 2.15
C ARG A 269 -1.98 0.84 3.22
N ALA A 270 -2.59 0.70 4.40
CA ALA A 270 -2.33 1.60 5.52
C ALA A 270 -0.87 1.50 5.99
N THR A 271 -0.32 0.28 6.11
CA THR A 271 1.08 0.07 6.49
C THR A 271 2.06 0.75 5.53
N ALA A 272 1.79 0.68 4.23
CA ALA A 272 2.59 1.39 3.23
C ALA A 272 2.55 2.92 3.44
N ALA A 273 1.37 3.49 3.69
CA ALA A 273 1.24 4.92 3.98
C ALA A 273 1.99 5.36 5.25
N VAL A 274 1.93 4.57 6.33
CA VAL A 274 2.67 4.87 7.56
C VAL A 274 4.17 4.81 7.35
N TRP A 275 4.65 3.81 6.59
CA TRP A 275 6.06 3.70 6.23
C TRP A 275 6.57 4.92 5.45
N ASP A 276 5.80 5.43 4.48
CA ASP A 276 6.16 6.65 3.75
C ASP A 276 6.09 7.91 4.62
N ALA A 277 5.09 8.02 5.50
CA ALA A 277 4.99 9.14 6.44
C ALA A 277 6.19 9.19 7.41
N ALA A 278 6.62 8.05 7.96
CA ALA A 278 7.77 7.99 8.84
C ALA A 278 9.08 8.39 8.14
N ARG A 279 9.30 7.89 6.91
CA ARG A 279 10.43 8.31 6.07
C ARG A 279 10.39 9.81 5.74
N ALA A 280 9.21 10.35 5.43
CA ALA A 280 9.05 11.78 5.17
C ALA A 280 9.45 12.65 6.36
N VAL A 281 9.27 12.16 7.59
CA VAL A 281 9.74 12.85 8.81
C VAL A 281 11.27 12.81 8.88
N ASP A 282 11.87 11.62 8.75
CA ASP A 282 13.32 11.43 8.86
C ASP A 282 14.11 12.19 7.78
N GLU A 283 13.54 12.31 6.59
CA GLU A 283 14.10 13.07 5.47
C GLU A 283 13.85 14.59 5.56
N ALA A 284 13.11 15.06 6.58
CA ALA A 284 12.64 16.44 6.69
C ALA A 284 11.96 16.95 5.39
N SER A 285 11.09 16.12 4.81
CA SER A 285 10.50 16.36 3.49
C SER A 285 9.62 17.60 3.46
N GLU A 286 9.71 18.39 2.36
CA GLU A 286 8.79 19.50 2.10
C GLU A 286 7.32 19.05 1.93
N HIS A 287 7.10 17.76 1.65
CA HIS A 287 5.78 17.14 1.52
C HIS A 287 5.38 16.32 2.75
N LEU A 288 6.01 16.54 3.91
CA LEU A 288 5.72 15.87 5.18
C LEU A 288 4.22 15.93 5.53
N GLU A 289 3.60 17.08 5.34
CA GLU A 289 2.19 17.30 5.67
C GLU A 289 1.26 16.42 4.82
N PHE A 290 1.57 16.26 3.52
CA PHE A 290 0.81 15.36 2.64
C PHE A 290 0.99 13.89 3.07
N ALA A 291 2.22 13.44 3.28
CA ALA A 291 2.51 12.05 3.62
C ALA A 291 1.85 11.62 4.95
N SER A 292 1.99 12.46 5.98
CA SER A 292 1.37 12.21 7.29
C SER A 292 -0.16 12.27 7.25
N ALA A 293 -0.76 13.16 6.44
CA ALA A 293 -2.21 13.21 6.25
C ALA A 293 -2.75 11.97 5.52
N VAL A 294 -2.01 11.42 4.54
CA VAL A 294 -2.35 10.16 3.87
C VAL A 294 -2.35 9.00 4.87
N ALA A 295 -1.32 8.90 5.72
CA ALA A 295 -1.28 7.90 6.79
C ALA A 295 -2.46 8.04 7.76
N ALA A 296 -2.75 9.27 8.19
CA ALA A 296 -3.84 9.59 9.12
C ALA A 296 -5.25 9.39 8.53
N THR A 297 -5.40 9.43 7.20
CA THR A 297 -6.66 9.06 6.53
C THR A 297 -6.88 7.54 6.52
N LEU A 298 -5.82 6.76 6.34
CA LEU A 298 -5.93 5.33 6.06
C LEU A 298 -5.79 4.45 7.31
N ALA A 299 -4.85 4.74 8.20
CA ALA A 299 -4.53 3.90 9.36
C ALA A 299 -5.68 3.77 10.38
N PRO A 300 -6.33 4.85 10.87
CA PRO A 300 -7.45 4.69 11.81
C PRO A 300 -8.63 3.96 11.17
N THR A 301 -8.91 4.22 9.89
CA THR A 301 -9.97 3.53 9.14
C THR A 301 -9.69 2.02 9.03
N ALA A 302 -8.45 1.64 8.72
CA ALA A 302 -8.04 0.24 8.66
C ALA A 302 -8.15 -0.45 10.03
N ALA A 303 -7.69 0.20 11.11
CA ALA A 303 -7.78 -0.33 12.48
C ALA A 303 -9.25 -0.57 12.89
N GLN A 304 -10.13 0.40 12.65
CA GLN A 304 -11.54 0.28 12.97
C GLN A 304 -12.23 -0.82 12.15
N ARG A 305 -12.04 -0.84 10.83
CA ARG A 305 -12.68 -1.86 9.98
C ARG A 305 -12.18 -3.26 10.31
N CYS A 306 -10.87 -3.45 10.45
CA CYS A 306 -10.30 -4.77 10.75
C CYS A 306 -10.74 -5.28 12.12
N THR A 307 -10.79 -4.44 13.16
CA THR A 307 -11.28 -4.87 14.48
C THR A 307 -12.77 -5.20 14.47
N GLN A 308 -13.60 -4.45 13.74
CA GLN A 308 -15.01 -4.78 13.52
C GLN A 308 -15.19 -6.12 12.78
N ASP A 309 -14.45 -6.33 11.70
CA ASP A 309 -14.53 -7.57 10.92
C ASP A 309 -13.95 -8.77 11.69
N CYS A 310 -12.94 -8.56 12.54
CA CYS A 310 -12.42 -9.59 13.43
C CYS A 310 -13.50 -10.09 14.41
N ILE A 311 -14.30 -9.18 14.99
CA ILE A 311 -15.48 -9.55 15.79
C ILE A 311 -16.45 -10.39 14.96
N GLN A 312 -16.74 -9.98 13.72
CA GLN A 312 -17.67 -10.72 12.85
C GLN A 312 -17.17 -12.14 12.51
N VAL A 313 -15.87 -12.30 12.27
CA VAL A 313 -15.27 -13.62 11.99
C VAL A 313 -15.32 -14.53 13.23
N HIS A 314 -15.12 -13.97 14.43
CA HIS A 314 -15.25 -14.72 15.69
C HIS A 314 -16.71 -15.02 16.07
N GLY A 315 -17.65 -14.20 15.60
CA GLY A 315 -19.07 -14.31 15.92
C GLY A 315 -19.33 -13.93 17.37
N GLY A 316 -20.17 -14.73 18.06
CA GLY A 316 -20.60 -14.43 19.43
C GLY A 316 -19.45 -14.17 20.40
N ILE A 317 -18.42 -15.05 20.43
CA ILE A 317 -17.27 -14.90 21.34
C ILE A 317 -16.50 -13.59 21.09
N GLY A 318 -16.45 -13.12 19.84
CA GLY A 318 -15.77 -11.88 19.47
C GLY A 318 -16.40 -10.63 20.12
N PHE A 319 -17.67 -10.70 20.52
CA PHE A 319 -18.41 -9.61 21.16
C PHE A 319 -18.37 -9.66 22.71
N THR A 320 -17.67 -10.65 23.27
CA THR A 320 -17.67 -10.91 24.73
C THR A 320 -16.42 -10.38 25.41
N TRP A 321 -16.38 -10.39 26.75
CA TRP A 321 -15.20 -9.99 27.51
C TRP A 321 -14.12 -11.06 27.48
N GLU A 322 -14.49 -12.30 27.20
CA GLU A 322 -13.68 -13.51 27.23
C GLU A 322 -12.67 -13.61 26.08
N HIS A 323 -12.67 -12.64 25.16
CA HIS A 323 -11.76 -12.61 24.02
C HIS A 323 -11.22 -11.19 23.76
N ASP A 324 -9.96 -11.11 23.36
CA ASP A 324 -9.20 -9.86 23.18
C ASP A 324 -9.80 -8.92 22.11
N THR A 325 -10.67 -9.41 21.22
CA THR A 325 -11.33 -8.58 20.20
C THR A 325 -11.99 -7.34 20.77
N ASN A 326 -12.51 -7.42 21.99
CA ASN A 326 -13.11 -6.29 22.68
C ASN A 326 -12.06 -5.22 23.06
N VAL A 327 -10.87 -5.64 23.51
CA VAL A 327 -9.74 -4.76 23.83
C VAL A 327 -9.31 -3.99 22.59
N TYR A 328 -9.07 -4.71 21.49
CA TYR A 328 -8.57 -4.09 20.27
C TYR A 328 -9.60 -3.18 19.58
N TYR A 329 -10.88 -3.52 19.63
CA TYR A 329 -11.92 -2.63 19.11
C TYR A 329 -12.01 -1.33 19.93
N ARG A 330 -11.93 -1.41 21.26
CA ARG A 330 -11.88 -0.22 22.14
C ARG A 330 -10.63 0.62 21.87
N ARG A 331 -9.47 -0.02 21.74
CA ARG A 331 -8.21 0.64 21.36
C ARG A 331 -8.35 1.36 20.02
N ALA A 332 -8.94 0.73 19.00
CA ALA A 332 -9.17 1.35 17.70
C ALA A 332 -10.09 2.58 17.78
N LEU A 333 -11.11 2.59 18.66
CA LEU A 333 -11.96 3.76 18.89
C LEU A 333 -11.18 4.93 19.53
N VAL A 334 -10.36 4.64 20.54
CA VAL A 334 -9.53 5.67 21.20
C VAL A 334 -8.47 6.21 20.25
N LEU A 335 -7.81 5.34 19.46
CA LEU A 335 -6.85 5.77 18.44
C LEU A 335 -7.51 6.67 17.40
N ALA A 336 -8.66 6.27 16.85
CA ALA A 336 -9.38 7.09 15.88
C ALA A 336 -9.74 8.48 16.44
N ALA A 337 -10.14 8.57 17.71
CA ALA A 337 -10.39 9.85 18.37
C ALA A 337 -9.10 10.70 18.54
N GLY A 338 -7.95 10.05 18.76
CA GLY A 338 -6.65 10.71 18.89
C GLY A 338 -6.18 11.44 17.63
N PHE A 339 -6.74 11.14 16.46
CA PHE A 339 -6.45 11.85 15.20
C PHE A 339 -7.20 13.19 15.07
N GLY A 340 -8.16 13.49 15.95
CA GLY A 340 -9.06 14.64 15.81
C GLY A 340 -10.33 14.27 15.02
N ARG A 341 -10.89 15.23 14.28
CA ARG A 341 -12.10 14.98 13.48
C ARG A 341 -11.76 14.19 12.23
N ALA A 342 -12.55 13.14 11.94
CA ALA A 342 -12.32 12.25 10.80
C ALA A 342 -12.26 12.96 9.43
N SER A 343 -12.89 14.13 9.29
CA SER A 343 -12.90 14.90 8.04
C SER A 343 -11.65 15.74 7.79
N GLU A 344 -10.80 15.97 8.80
CA GLU A 344 -9.66 16.88 8.69
C GLU A 344 -8.55 16.32 7.80
N HIS A 345 -8.19 15.05 7.96
CA HIS A 345 -7.07 14.46 7.22
C HIS A 345 -7.34 14.30 5.72
N PRO A 346 -8.51 13.81 5.28
CA PRO A 346 -8.81 13.80 3.85
C PRO A 346 -8.84 15.22 3.26
N GLN A 347 -9.35 16.22 3.99
CA GLN A 347 -9.29 17.61 3.55
C GLN A 347 -7.83 18.07 3.39
N LYS A 348 -6.97 17.77 4.36
CA LYS A 348 -5.55 18.11 4.29
C LYS A 348 -4.83 17.44 3.12
N VAL A 349 -5.18 16.19 2.80
CA VAL A 349 -4.67 15.47 1.62
C VAL A 349 -5.04 16.20 0.33
N VAL A 350 -6.31 16.59 0.14
CA VAL A 350 -6.72 17.30 -1.08
C VAL A 350 -6.10 18.69 -1.15
N ASP A 351 -6.05 19.43 -0.04
CA ASP A 351 -5.47 20.77 0.01
C ASP A 351 -3.99 20.73 -0.39
N THR A 352 -3.19 19.86 0.23
CA THR A 352 -1.76 19.75 -0.06
C THR A 352 -1.49 19.21 -1.46
N ALA A 353 -2.22 18.18 -1.93
CA ALA A 353 -2.06 17.65 -3.29
C ALA A 353 -2.36 18.70 -4.38
N THR A 354 -3.38 19.55 -4.17
CA THR A 354 -3.83 20.56 -5.13
C THR A 354 -3.17 21.94 -4.97
N THR A 355 -2.28 22.12 -3.98
CA THR A 355 -1.54 23.37 -3.79
C THR A 355 -0.03 23.15 -3.88
N THR A 356 0.55 22.42 -2.93
CA THR A 356 1.99 22.17 -2.82
C THR A 356 2.46 20.94 -3.61
N GLY A 357 1.54 20.04 -3.95
CA GLY A 357 1.83 18.79 -4.65
C GLY A 357 1.94 17.58 -3.72
N MET A 358 1.97 16.40 -4.35
CA MET A 358 2.13 15.12 -3.66
C MET A 358 3.59 14.78 -3.49
N ARG A 359 3.92 14.02 -2.43
CA ARG A 359 5.26 13.47 -2.23
C ARG A 359 5.64 12.52 -3.38
N ALA A 360 6.85 12.68 -3.91
CA ALA A 360 7.40 11.76 -4.88
C ALA A 360 7.68 10.39 -4.24
N VAL A 361 7.40 9.31 -4.97
CA VAL A 361 7.67 7.95 -4.50
C VAL A 361 9.06 7.58 -4.99
N ASP A 362 10.06 7.88 -4.17
CA ASP A 362 11.48 7.69 -4.45
C ASP A 362 12.13 6.67 -3.52
N ILE A 363 13.23 6.09 -4.01
CA ILE A 363 14.11 5.20 -3.26
C ILE A 363 15.32 6.01 -2.80
N ASP A 364 15.72 5.82 -1.54
CA ASP A 364 17.01 6.30 -1.05
C ASP A 364 18.11 5.51 -1.73
N LEU A 365 18.99 6.22 -2.44
CA LEU A 365 20.05 5.60 -3.22
C LEU A 365 21.36 5.71 -2.44
N ASP A 366 22.03 4.58 -2.23
CA ASP A 366 23.43 4.59 -1.83
C ASP A 366 24.30 5.24 -2.95
N PRO A 367 25.57 5.60 -2.67
CA PRO A 367 26.41 6.28 -3.64
C PRO A 367 26.62 5.53 -4.97
N ASP A 368 26.66 4.19 -4.94
CA ASP A 368 26.81 3.38 -6.15
C ASP A 368 25.51 3.41 -6.97
N THR A 369 24.36 3.39 -6.30
CA THR A 369 23.05 3.48 -6.92
C THR A 369 22.76 4.88 -7.48
N GLU A 370 23.24 5.95 -6.86
CA GLU A 370 23.14 7.32 -7.41
C GLU A 370 24.03 7.49 -8.65
N LYS A 371 25.23 6.88 -8.66
CA LYS A 371 26.07 6.82 -9.86
C LYS A 371 25.33 6.12 -11.01
N LEU A 372 24.69 4.98 -10.74
CA LEU A 372 23.87 4.25 -11.70
C LEU A 372 22.70 5.11 -12.22
N ARG A 373 22.02 5.86 -11.35
CA ARG A 373 20.98 6.83 -11.77
C ARG A 373 21.54 7.88 -12.72
N SER A 374 22.72 8.44 -12.44
CA SER A 374 23.38 9.40 -13.33
C SER A 374 23.74 8.79 -14.69
N GLU A 375 24.20 7.53 -14.72
CA GLU A 375 24.50 6.81 -15.96
C GLU A 375 23.22 6.61 -16.80
N ILE A 376 22.16 6.10 -16.17
CA ILE A 376 20.84 5.92 -16.80
C ILE A 376 20.29 7.26 -17.32
N ARG A 377 20.38 8.34 -16.55
CA ARG A 377 19.95 9.69 -16.95
C ARG A 377 20.68 10.14 -18.22
N SER A 378 21.98 9.92 -18.30
CA SER A 378 22.79 10.25 -19.48
C SER A 378 22.35 9.44 -20.70
N GLU A 379 22.08 8.14 -20.54
CA GLU A 379 21.57 7.29 -21.63
C GLU A 379 20.16 7.75 -22.08
N VAL A 380 19.27 8.10 -21.15
CA VAL A 380 17.94 8.64 -21.45
C VAL A 380 18.02 9.97 -22.19
N ALA A 381 18.92 10.87 -21.79
CA ALA A 381 19.16 12.13 -22.48
C ALA A 381 19.65 11.89 -23.93
N ALA A 382 20.51 10.90 -24.14
CA ALA A 382 20.94 10.50 -25.48
C ALA A 382 19.77 9.97 -26.31
N PHE A 383 18.89 9.13 -25.76
CA PHE A 383 17.68 8.68 -26.46
C PHE A 383 16.76 9.83 -26.84
N LYS A 384 16.61 10.83 -25.98
CA LYS A 384 15.78 12.01 -26.26
C LYS A 384 16.25 12.79 -27.50
N ALA A 385 17.56 12.80 -27.76
CA ALA A 385 18.15 13.50 -28.89
C ALA A 385 18.07 12.73 -30.22
N MET A 386 17.75 11.44 -30.19
CA MET A 386 17.60 10.61 -31.39
C MET A 386 16.26 10.86 -32.09
N ASP A 387 16.22 10.62 -33.41
CA ASP A 387 14.96 10.54 -34.14
C ASP A 387 14.14 9.33 -33.66
N ARG A 388 12.83 9.34 -33.97
CA ARG A 388 11.88 8.37 -33.43
C ARG A 388 12.23 6.92 -33.77
N GLU A 389 12.67 6.64 -35.00
CA GLU A 389 12.91 5.27 -35.44
C GLU A 389 14.27 4.76 -34.97
N ALA A 390 15.34 5.58 -35.05
CA ALA A 390 16.63 5.23 -34.49
C ALA A 390 16.54 4.99 -32.97
N ARG A 391 15.75 5.80 -32.25
CA ARG A 391 15.51 5.63 -30.82
C ARG A 391 14.84 4.30 -30.50
N LYS A 392 13.82 3.87 -31.28
CA LYS A 392 13.16 2.58 -31.06
C LYS A 392 14.14 1.42 -31.18
N VAL A 393 15.00 1.45 -32.21
CA VAL A 393 16.02 0.43 -32.42
C VAL A 393 17.01 0.43 -31.26
N ALA A 394 17.53 1.59 -30.86
CA ALA A 394 18.48 1.71 -29.75
C ALA A 394 17.89 1.23 -28.41
N LEU A 395 16.62 1.55 -28.12
CA LEU A 395 15.92 1.05 -26.94
C LEU A 395 15.75 -0.47 -26.96
N ALA A 396 15.39 -1.04 -28.12
CA ALA A 396 15.23 -2.47 -28.28
C ALA A 396 16.55 -3.23 -28.12
N GLU A 397 17.60 -2.81 -28.84
CA GLU A 397 18.92 -3.45 -28.82
C GLU A 397 19.65 -3.24 -27.49
N GLY A 398 19.40 -2.12 -26.80
CA GLY A 398 19.96 -1.83 -25.48
C GLY A 398 19.22 -2.49 -24.31
N GLY A 399 18.18 -3.29 -24.58
CA GLY A 399 17.41 -4.01 -23.56
C GLY A 399 16.49 -3.13 -22.70
N TRP A 400 16.13 -1.93 -23.16
CA TRP A 400 15.37 -0.93 -22.38
C TRP A 400 13.86 -1.15 -22.38
N VAL A 401 13.36 -2.03 -23.25
CA VAL A 401 11.92 -2.27 -23.41
C VAL A 401 11.37 -3.03 -22.20
N LEU A 402 12.02 -4.14 -21.83
CA LEU A 402 11.73 -4.91 -20.62
C LEU A 402 13.07 -5.14 -19.85
N PRO A 403 13.55 -4.12 -19.10
CA PRO A 403 14.91 -4.12 -18.52
C PRO A 403 15.20 -5.29 -17.57
N TYR A 404 14.18 -5.82 -16.90
CA TYR A 404 14.28 -6.93 -15.96
C TYR A 404 14.66 -8.26 -16.60
N LEU A 405 14.48 -8.41 -17.91
CA LEU A 405 14.83 -9.64 -18.60
C LEU A 405 16.34 -9.85 -18.60
N PRO A 406 16.82 -11.10 -18.56
CA PRO A 406 18.24 -11.40 -18.64
C PRO A 406 18.85 -10.92 -19.97
N LYS A 407 20.15 -10.63 -19.95
CA LYS A 407 20.93 -10.40 -21.18
C LYS A 407 20.89 -11.66 -22.07
N PRO A 408 20.87 -11.52 -23.41
CA PRO A 408 20.92 -10.28 -24.19
C PRO A 408 19.54 -9.62 -24.43
N TRP A 409 18.45 -10.15 -23.86
CA TRP A 409 17.07 -9.72 -24.18
C TRP A 409 16.57 -8.53 -23.36
N GLY A 410 17.19 -8.31 -22.20
CA GLY A 410 17.05 -7.11 -21.38
C GLY A 410 18.39 -6.71 -20.80
N ARG A 411 18.35 -6.02 -19.65
CA ARG A 411 19.55 -5.53 -18.97
C ARG A 411 19.95 -6.36 -17.76
N ALA A 412 19.13 -7.37 -17.42
CA ALA A 412 19.17 -8.08 -16.13
C ALA A 412 19.01 -7.10 -14.95
N SER A 413 18.21 -6.06 -15.14
CA SER A 413 18.11 -4.99 -14.16
C SER A 413 17.49 -5.45 -12.85
N SER A 414 18.20 -5.15 -11.75
CA SER A 414 17.67 -5.33 -10.40
C SER A 414 16.35 -4.55 -10.21
N PRO A 415 15.50 -4.94 -9.26
CA PRO A 415 14.27 -4.19 -9.00
C PRO A 415 14.47 -2.69 -8.70
N VAL A 416 15.56 -2.31 -8.00
CA VAL A 416 15.93 -0.89 -7.80
C VAL A 416 16.27 -0.21 -9.11
N GLU A 417 17.10 -0.83 -9.95
CA GLU A 417 17.40 -0.33 -11.30
C GLU A 417 16.13 -0.10 -12.12
N GLN A 418 15.16 -1.02 -12.07
CA GLN A 418 13.92 -0.88 -12.83
C GLN A 418 13.13 0.37 -12.43
N ILE A 419 13.11 0.70 -11.13
CA ILE A 419 12.46 1.91 -10.62
C ILE A 419 13.22 3.15 -11.11
N ILE A 420 14.55 3.16 -11.00
CA ILE A 420 15.38 4.27 -11.49
C ILE A 420 15.20 4.47 -13.01
N ILE A 421 15.20 3.38 -13.78
CA ILE A 421 14.93 3.42 -15.22
C ILE A 421 13.55 4.03 -15.48
N ALA A 422 12.51 3.61 -14.77
CA ALA A 422 11.17 4.16 -14.95
C ALA A 422 11.13 5.67 -14.63
N GLN A 423 11.75 6.09 -13.52
CA GLN A 423 11.84 7.48 -13.08
C GLN A 423 12.59 8.37 -14.08
N GLU A 424 13.78 7.95 -14.52
CA GLU A 424 14.59 8.72 -15.45
C GLU A 424 13.95 8.81 -16.85
N PHE A 425 13.28 7.75 -17.32
CA PHE A 425 12.49 7.82 -18.57
C PHE A 425 11.33 8.82 -18.45
N ALA A 426 10.63 8.83 -17.31
CA ALA A 426 9.55 9.78 -17.05
C ALA A 426 10.07 11.23 -16.99
N ALA A 427 11.12 11.48 -16.20
CA ALA A 427 11.76 12.79 -16.08
C ALA A 427 12.33 13.30 -17.41
N GLY A 428 12.97 12.40 -18.17
CA GLY A 428 13.49 12.67 -19.51
C GLY A 428 12.40 12.93 -20.56
N ARG A 429 11.14 12.55 -20.27
CA ARG A 429 10.00 12.52 -21.21
C ARG A 429 10.28 11.62 -22.41
N VAL A 430 10.94 10.50 -22.17
CA VAL A 430 11.24 9.48 -23.18
C VAL A 430 10.26 8.31 -22.97
N LYS A 431 9.51 7.96 -24.01
CA LYS A 431 8.62 6.80 -23.98
C LYS A 431 9.37 5.56 -24.44
N ARG A 432 9.28 4.48 -23.66
CA ARG A 432 9.70 3.13 -24.06
C ARG A 432 8.81 2.63 -25.20
N THR A 433 9.31 1.66 -25.99
CA THR A 433 8.50 1.01 -27.00
C THR A 433 7.33 0.28 -26.33
N PRO A 434 6.07 0.63 -26.64
CA PRO A 434 4.93 -0.09 -26.09
C PRO A 434 4.84 -1.46 -26.76
N VAL A 435 4.87 -2.52 -25.96
CA VAL A 435 4.77 -3.91 -26.46
C VAL A 435 3.43 -4.58 -26.15
N GLY A 436 2.52 -3.86 -25.47
CA GLY A 436 1.15 -4.33 -25.18
C GLY A 436 1.12 -5.71 -24.52
N ILE A 437 0.26 -6.60 -25.03
CA ILE A 437 0.11 -7.98 -24.55
C ILE A 437 1.44 -8.77 -24.61
N ALA A 438 2.38 -8.39 -25.47
CA ALA A 438 3.66 -9.05 -25.54
C ALA A 438 4.50 -8.88 -24.26
N ALA A 439 4.25 -7.83 -23.45
CA ALA A 439 4.86 -7.68 -22.13
C ALA A 439 4.61 -8.91 -21.21
N TRP A 440 3.50 -9.62 -21.44
CA TRP A 440 3.10 -10.79 -20.65
C TRP A 440 3.65 -12.10 -21.24
N ILE A 441 3.83 -12.15 -22.57
CA ILE A 441 4.21 -13.36 -23.31
C ILE A 441 5.74 -13.51 -23.37
N ILE A 442 6.46 -12.40 -23.57
CA ILE A 442 7.92 -12.39 -23.76
C ILE A 442 8.67 -13.08 -22.60
N PRO A 443 8.33 -12.87 -21.31
CA PRO A 443 9.01 -13.58 -20.22
C PRO A 443 8.94 -15.11 -20.35
N SER A 444 7.83 -15.63 -20.87
CA SER A 444 7.68 -17.06 -21.14
C SER A 444 8.51 -17.53 -22.33
N ILE A 445 8.62 -16.74 -23.40
CA ILE A 445 9.50 -17.06 -24.53
C ILE A 445 10.97 -17.06 -24.08
N VAL A 446 11.38 -16.10 -23.24
CA VAL A 446 12.74 -16.04 -22.71
C VAL A 446 13.05 -17.25 -21.82
N ALA A 447 12.10 -17.66 -20.97
CA ALA A 447 12.28 -18.75 -20.02
C ALA A 447 12.19 -20.15 -20.65
N PHE A 448 11.26 -20.36 -21.59
CA PHE A 448 10.91 -21.70 -22.10
C PHE A 448 11.14 -21.87 -23.60
N GLY A 449 11.51 -20.80 -24.32
CA GLY A 449 11.71 -20.85 -25.76
C GLY A 449 13.05 -21.48 -26.15
N THR A 450 13.09 -22.08 -27.33
CA THR A 450 14.36 -22.44 -27.97
C THR A 450 15.10 -21.19 -28.42
N GLU A 451 16.41 -21.31 -28.72
CA GLU A 451 17.16 -20.17 -29.23
C GLU A 451 16.61 -19.67 -30.57
N GLU A 452 16.15 -20.57 -31.44
CA GLU A 452 15.52 -20.22 -32.71
C GLU A 452 14.22 -19.42 -32.49
N GLN A 453 13.39 -19.82 -31.52
CA GLN A 453 12.19 -19.07 -31.15
C GLN A 453 12.55 -17.69 -30.61
N LYS A 454 13.52 -17.60 -29.69
CA LYS A 454 13.95 -16.32 -29.11
C LYS A 454 14.45 -15.36 -30.20
N GLN A 455 15.34 -15.81 -31.08
CA GLN A 455 15.87 -15.00 -32.18
C GLN A 455 14.79 -14.56 -33.17
N ARG A 456 13.80 -15.41 -33.42
CA ARG A 456 12.70 -15.10 -34.33
C ARG A 456 11.72 -14.07 -33.75
N PHE A 457 11.37 -14.20 -32.48
CA PHE A 457 10.23 -13.49 -31.90
C PHE A 457 10.64 -12.24 -31.11
N LEU A 458 11.77 -12.25 -30.40
CA LEU A 458 12.09 -11.19 -29.45
C LEU A 458 12.53 -9.87 -30.14
N PRO A 459 13.50 -9.86 -31.07
CA PRO A 459 13.96 -8.61 -31.70
C PRO A 459 12.85 -7.78 -32.38
N PRO A 460 12.00 -8.33 -33.27
CA PRO A 460 10.94 -7.54 -33.90
C PRO A 460 9.87 -7.10 -32.90
N THR A 461 9.61 -7.89 -31.86
CA THR A 461 8.66 -7.51 -30.80
C THR A 461 9.18 -6.31 -29.99
N PHE A 462 10.46 -6.30 -29.60
CA PHE A 462 11.06 -5.18 -28.88
C PHE A 462 11.13 -3.88 -29.70
N ARG A 463 11.20 -3.97 -31.03
CA ARG A 463 11.10 -2.82 -31.93
C ARG A 463 9.65 -2.36 -32.18
N GLY A 464 8.65 -3.10 -31.69
CA GLY A 464 7.23 -2.82 -31.90
C GLY A 464 6.73 -3.18 -33.30
N GLU A 465 7.47 -4.01 -34.04
CA GLU A 465 7.14 -4.47 -35.41
C GLU A 465 6.22 -5.69 -35.39
N MET A 466 6.09 -6.36 -34.24
CA MET A 466 5.31 -7.57 -34.06
C MET A 466 4.34 -7.41 -32.89
N ILE A 467 3.05 -7.44 -33.22
CA ILE A 467 1.94 -7.34 -32.26
C ILE A 467 1.48 -8.74 -31.89
N TRP A 468 1.21 -8.92 -30.61
CA TRP A 468 0.79 -10.19 -30.02
C TRP A 468 -0.61 -10.10 -29.43
N CYS A 469 -1.31 -11.24 -29.42
CA CYS A 469 -2.51 -11.44 -28.64
C CYS A 469 -2.39 -12.67 -27.72
N GLN A 470 -3.21 -12.72 -26.67
CA GLN A 470 -3.28 -13.85 -25.75
C GLN A 470 -4.56 -14.66 -26.02
N LEU A 471 -4.38 -15.93 -26.39
CA LEU A 471 -5.44 -16.84 -26.81
C LEU A 471 -5.71 -17.89 -25.72
N PHE A 472 -6.02 -17.41 -24.51
CA PHE A 472 -6.22 -18.26 -23.34
C PHE A 472 -7.70 -18.57 -23.13
N SER A 473 -8.49 -17.53 -22.86
CA SER A 473 -9.91 -17.62 -22.51
C SER A 473 -10.79 -18.21 -23.61
N GLU A 474 -11.77 -18.99 -23.19
CA GLU A 474 -12.79 -19.64 -24.02
C GLU A 474 -14.19 -19.33 -23.48
N PRO A 475 -15.26 -19.48 -24.28
CA PRO A 475 -16.63 -19.30 -23.79
C PRO A 475 -16.96 -20.14 -22.55
N GLY A 476 -16.38 -21.34 -22.44
CA GLY A 476 -16.56 -22.24 -21.29
C GLY A 476 -15.45 -22.21 -20.25
N ALA A 477 -14.38 -21.43 -20.46
CA ALA A 477 -13.20 -21.41 -19.57
C ALA A 477 -12.57 -20.01 -19.50
N GLY A 478 -12.80 -19.31 -18.39
CA GLY A 478 -12.19 -18.02 -18.05
C GLY A 478 -11.43 -18.13 -16.72
N SER A 479 -12.12 -17.91 -15.60
CA SER A 479 -11.52 -18.07 -14.26
C SER A 479 -11.03 -19.50 -13.99
N ASP A 480 -11.77 -20.54 -14.42
CA ASP A 480 -11.26 -21.92 -14.50
C ASP A 480 -10.53 -22.14 -15.84
N LEU A 481 -9.42 -21.42 -16.04
CA LEU A 481 -8.64 -21.50 -17.28
C LEU A 481 -8.18 -22.93 -17.59
N ALA A 482 -7.91 -23.72 -16.54
CA ALA A 482 -7.53 -25.12 -16.66
C ALA A 482 -8.62 -26.00 -17.30
N GLY A 483 -9.88 -25.53 -17.31
CA GLY A 483 -11.03 -26.16 -17.95
C GLY A 483 -11.11 -25.98 -19.48
N LEU A 484 -10.13 -25.35 -20.12
CA LEU A 484 -10.12 -25.08 -21.56
C LEU A 484 -10.32 -26.35 -22.42
N SER A 485 -10.93 -26.17 -23.59
CA SER A 485 -11.43 -27.21 -24.47
C SER A 485 -10.90 -27.14 -25.92
N THR A 486 -10.27 -26.04 -26.34
CA THR A 486 -9.56 -25.96 -27.63
C THR A 486 -8.62 -27.16 -27.75
N LYS A 487 -8.75 -27.93 -28.83
CA LYS A 487 -8.08 -29.22 -28.99
C LYS A 487 -6.90 -29.08 -29.95
N ALA A 488 -5.78 -29.70 -29.60
CA ALA A 488 -4.64 -29.87 -30.49
C ALA A 488 -4.36 -31.37 -30.70
N ILE A 489 -4.45 -31.85 -31.93
CA ILE A 489 -4.24 -33.25 -32.32
C ILE A 489 -2.88 -33.38 -32.99
N ARG A 490 -2.07 -34.34 -32.53
CA ARG A 490 -0.78 -34.63 -33.13
C ARG A 490 -0.96 -35.12 -34.58
N VAL A 491 -0.21 -34.54 -35.51
CA VAL A 491 -0.08 -34.98 -36.90
C VAL A 491 1.39 -35.06 -37.28
N ASP A 492 1.70 -35.46 -38.51
CA ASP A 492 3.09 -35.46 -38.99
C ASP A 492 3.65 -34.03 -39.01
N GLY A 493 4.84 -33.84 -38.45
CA GLY A 493 5.53 -32.54 -38.34
C GLY A 493 4.90 -31.48 -37.42
N GLY A 494 3.80 -31.77 -36.72
CA GLY A 494 3.15 -30.78 -35.85
C GLY A 494 1.77 -31.17 -35.33
N TRP A 495 0.86 -30.19 -35.32
CA TRP A 495 -0.44 -30.28 -34.67
C TRP A 495 -1.54 -29.67 -35.53
N ARG A 496 -2.74 -30.26 -35.48
CA ARG A 496 -3.98 -29.67 -35.99
C ARG A 496 -4.80 -29.16 -34.83
N ILE A 497 -5.12 -27.87 -34.84
CA ILE A 497 -5.79 -27.20 -33.74
C ILE A 497 -7.19 -26.75 -34.16
N THR A 498 -8.18 -27.09 -33.35
CA THR A 498 -9.57 -26.67 -33.53
C THR A 498 -10.13 -26.15 -32.20
N GLY A 499 -10.78 -24.99 -32.24
CA GLY A 499 -11.48 -24.44 -31.09
C GLY A 499 -11.89 -22.98 -31.25
N GLN A 500 -12.32 -22.38 -30.15
CA GLN A 500 -12.78 -21.00 -30.11
C GLN A 500 -12.20 -20.29 -28.89
N LYS A 501 -11.52 -19.17 -29.13
CA LYS A 501 -11.06 -18.25 -28.10
C LYS A 501 -11.92 -16.99 -28.08
N ILE A 502 -12.05 -16.37 -26.92
CA ILE A 502 -12.88 -15.17 -26.74
C ILE A 502 -12.24 -14.21 -25.74
N TRP A 503 -12.61 -12.93 -25.83
CA TRP A 503 -12.02 -11.82 -25.05
C TRP A 503 -10.57 -11.53 -25.42
N THR A 504 -10.16 -11.91 -26.64
CA THR A 504 -8.78 -11.73 -27.11
C THR A 504 -8.54 -10.27 -27.49
N THR A 505 -7.78 -9.54 -26.68
CA THR A 505 -7.40 -8.15 -26.96
C THR A 505 -6.57 -8.05 -28.25
N ALA A 506 -6.93 -7.11 -29.12
CA ALA A 506 -6.18 -6.73 -30.33
C ALA A 506 -5.87 -7.87 -31.32
N ALA A 507 -6.64 -8.95 -31.33
CA ALA A 507 -6.41 -10.10 -32.21
C ALA A 507 -6.42 -9.71 -33.69
N GLN A 508 -7.28 -8.75 -34.08
CA GLN A 508 -7.40 -8.30 -35.47
C GLN A 508 -6.16 -7.53 -35.97
N PHE A 509 -5.30 -7.09 -35.05
CA PHE A 509 -4.04 -6.39 -35.36
C PHE A 509 -2.80 -7.25 -35.13
N SER A 510 -2.96 -8.43 -34.53
CA SER A 510 -1.85 -9.27 -34.07
C SER A 510 -1.29 -10.13 -35.20
N GLN A 511 0.03 -10.26 -35.24
CA GLN A 511 0.71 -11.20 -36.14
C GLN A 511 0.85 -12.57 -35.49
N TRP A 512 1.00 -12.61 -34.17
CA TRP A 512 1.18 -13.85 -33.41
C TRP A 512 0.25 -13.93 -32.19
N GLY A 513 -0.10 -15.15 -31.80
CA GLY A 513 -0.94 -15.45 -30.66
C GLY A 513 -0.29 -16.46 -29.72
N ALA A 514 -0.32 -16.17 -28.42
CA ALA A 514 0.03 -17.13 -27.38
C ALA A 514 -1.18 -18.02 -27.06
N LEU A 515 -1.19 -19.25 -27.54
CA LEU A 515 -2.34 -20.15 -27.50
C LEU A 515 -2.16 -21.28 -26.49
N LEU A 516 -3.17 -21.51 -25.66
CA LEU A 516 -3.30 -22.73 -24.88
C LEU A 516 -4.31 -23.69 -25.52
N ALA A 517 -3.90 -24.94 -25.71
CA ALA A 517 -4.75 -25.99 -26.23
C ALA A 517 -4.56 -27.31 -25.48
N ARG A 518 -5.64 -28.08 -25.38
CA ARG A 518 -5.71 -29.44 -24.84
C ARG A 518 -5.05 -30.41 -25.80
N THR A 519 -3.94 -30.99 -25.38
CA THR A 519 -3.19 -32.04 -26.10
C THR A 519 -3.44 -33.43 -25.53
N ASP A 520 -3.80 -33.53 -24.24
CA ASP A 520 -4.24 -34.79 -23.61
C ASP A 520 -5.54 -34.56 -22.83
N PRO A 521 -6.70 -35.07 -23.31
CA PRO A 521 -7.97 -34.94 -22.61
C PRO A 521 -8.14 -35.89 -21.42
N ASN A 522 -7.29 -36.92 -21.30
CA ASN A 522 -7.38 -37.92 -20.24
C ASN A 522 -6.44 -37.60 -19.06
N ALA A 523 -5.47 -36.71 -19.25
CA ALA A 523 -4.61 -36.22 -18.19
C ALA A 523 -5.39 -35.31 -17.20
N PRO A 524 -4.93 -35.19 -15.94
CA PRO A 524 -5.43 -34.17 -15.02
C PRO A 524 -5.42 -32.78 -15.69
N LYS A 525 -6.41 -31.92 -15.38
CA LYS A 525 -6.66 -30.65 -16.09
C LYS A 525 -5.40 -29.83 -16.41
N HIS A 526 -4.46 -29.70 -15.46
CA HIS A 526 -3.22 -28.92 -15.65
C HIS A 526 -2.14 -29.62 -16.49
N ASN A 527 -2.17 -30.95 -16.56
CA ASN A 527 -1.11 -31.77 -17.17
C ASN A 527 -1.47 -32.23 -18.60
N GLY A 528 -2.53 -31.70 -19.19
CA GLY A 528 -2.97 -32.03 -20.56
C GLY A 528 -2.98 -30.83 -21.50
N ILE A 529 -2.33 -29.72 -21.12
CA ILE A 529 -2.33 -28.45 -21.86
C ILE A 529 -0.95 -28.22 -22.45
N THR A 530 -0.90 -27.74 -23.69
CA THR A 530 0.33 -27.30 -24.36
C THR A 530 0.22 -25.83 -24.78
N TYR A 531 1.34 -25.11 -24.73
CA TYR A 531 1.46 -23.72 -25.13
C TYR A 531 2.00 -23.65 -26.56
N PHE A 532 1.29 -22.94 -27.45
CA PHE A 532 1.63 -22.78 -28.86
C PHE A 532 1.83 -21.30 -29.21
N LEU A 533 2.77 -21.04 -30.11
CA LEU A 533 2.94 -19.75 -30.78
C LEU A 533 2.20 -19.82 -32.12
N LEU A 534 1.02 -19.22 -32.21
CA LEU A 534 0.14 -19.32 -33.38
C LEU A 534 0.37 -18.14 -34.32
N ASP A 535 0.64 -18.41 -35.60
CA ASP A 535 0.61 -17.37 -36.64
C ASP A 535 -0.85 -17.00 -36.94
N MET A 536 -1.24 -15.77 -36.63
CA MET A 536 -2.62 -15.27 -36.74
C MET A 536 -3.09 -15.12 -38.21
N LYS A 537 -2.19 -15.27 -39.18
CA LYS A 537 -2.51 -15.28 -40.62
C LYS A 537 -2.68 -16.68 -41.19
N SER A 538 -2.56 -17.73 -40.38
CA SER A 538 -2.75 -19.11 -40.83
C SER A 538 -4.14 -19.31 -41.43
N GLU A 539 -4.22 -20.08 -42.50
CA GLU A 539 -5.49 -20.53 -43.07
C GLU A 539 -6.30 -21.30 -42.01
N GLY A 540 -7.58 -21.00 -41.87
CA GLY A 540 -8.46 -21.55 -40.83
C GLY A 540 -8.63 -20.65 -39.59
N ILE A 541 -7.90 -19.53 -39.50
CA ILE A 541 -8.13 -18.51 -38.45
C ILE A 541 -9.16 -17.49 -38.93
N GLN A 542 -10.22 -17.31 -38.14
CA GLN A 542 -11.18 -16.23 -38.32
C GLN A 542 -11.27 -15.37 -37.05
N VAL A 543 -10.91 -14.09 -37.19
CA VAL A 543 -11.05 -13.10 -36.12
C VAL A 543 -12.37 -12.33 -36.31
N LYS A 544 -13.20 -12.30 -35.26
CA LYS A 544 -14.43 -11.49 -35.21
C LYS A 544 -14.32 -10.49 -34.06
N PRO A 545 -14.22 -9.18 -34.35
CA PRO A 545 -14.25 -8.16 -33.32
C PRO A 545 -15.54 -8.21 -32.51
N LEU A 546 -15.45 -7.86 -31.23
CA LEU A 546 -16.54 -7.73 -30.29
C LEU A 546 -16.63 -6.27 -29.88
N ARG A 547 -17.81 -5.67 -30.06
CA ARG A 547 -18.05 -4.30 -29.62
C ARG A 547 -18.33 -4.26 -28.11
N GLU A 548 -17.44 -3.66 -27.34
CA GLU A 548 -17.56 -3.58 -25.88
C GLU A 548 -18.38 -2.37 -25.38
N LEU A 549 -18.46 -2.22 -24.06
CA LEU A 549 -19.24 -1.21 -23.35
C LEU A 549 -18.91 0.23 -23.77
N THR A 550 -17.65 0.53 -24.12
CA THR A 550 -17.21 1.84 -24.62
C THR A 550 -17.66 2.10 -26.06
N GLY A 551 -18.19 1.09 -26.75
CA GLY A 551 -18.54 1.15 -28.16
C GLY A 551 -17.38 0.91 -29.12
N GLN A 552 -16.15 0.73 -28.61
CA GLN A 552 -14.96 0.33 -29.37
C GLN A 552 -14.96 -1.19 -29.60
N GLU A 553 -13.97 -1.69 -30.35
CA GLU A 553 -13.83 -3.12 -30.69
C GLU A 553 -12.43 -3.64 -30.33
N PHE A 554 -12.04 -3.50 -29.07
CA PHE A 554 -10.73 -3.95 -28.60
C PHE A 554 -10.64 -5.46 -28.41
N PHE A 555 -11.75 -6.14 -28.14
CA PHE A 555 -11.79 -7.59 -27.92
C PHE A 555 -12.24 -8.35 -29.15
N ASN A 556 -11.87 -9.62 -29.23
CA ASN A 556 -12.21 -10.47 -30.37
C ASN A 556 -12.61 -11.86 -29.92
N THR A 557 -13.47 -12.49 -30.72
CA THR A 557 -13.56 -13.94 -30.81
C THR A 557 -12.61 -14.42 -31.90
N VAL A 558 -11.83 -15.45 -31.63
CA VAL A 558 -10.94 -16.10 -32.61
C VAL A 558 -11.40 -17.54 -32.78
N TYR A 559 -11.88 -17.85 -33.98
CA TYR A 559 -12.20 -19.21 -34.39
C TYR A 559 -10.96 -19.82 -35.03
N ILE A 560 -10.63 -21.04 -34.62
CA ILE A 560 -9.49 -21.81 -35.11
C ILE A 560 -10.08 -23.09 -35.67
N ASP A 561 -10.04 -23.25 -36.99
CA ASP A 561 -10.60 -24.40 -37.68
C ASP A 561 -9.51 -25.20 -38.40
N ASP A 562 -9.16 -26.35 -37.82
CA ASP A 562 -8.16 -27.31 -38.34
C ASP A 562 -6.81 -26.69 -38.73
N VAL A 563 -6.35 -25.70 -37.95
CA VAL A 563 -5.13 -24.94 -38.24
C VAL A 563 -3.90 -25.80 -37.95
N PHE A 564 -3.00 -25.90 -38.93
CA PHE A 564 -1.73 -26.59 -38.75
C PHE A 564 -0.71 -25.72 -38.01
N VAL A 565 -0.11 -26.26 -36.95
CA VAL A 565 0.97 -25.62 -36.18
C VAL A 565 2.16 -26.57 -36.12
N PRO A 566 3.33 -26.19 -36.70
CA PRO A 566 4.55 -27.00 -36.63
C PRO A 566 5.04 -27.25 -35.20
N ASP A 567 5.79 -28.34 -35.01
CA ASP A 567 6.42 -28.65 -33.71
C ASP A 567 7.33 -27.53 -33.19
N GLU A 568 7.99 -26.79 -34.08
CA GLU A 568 8.86 -25.66 -33.73
C GLU A 568 8.12 -24.47 -33.09
N TYR A 569 6.78 -24.46 -33.09
CA TYR A 569 5.96 -23.44 -32.42
C TYR A 569 5.29 -23.93 -31.14
N VAL A 570 5.67 -25.11 -30.64
CA VAL A 570 5.41 -25.48 -29.24
C VAL A 570 6.39 -24.71 -28.35
N LEU A 571 5.87 -23.96 -27.37
CA LEU A 571 6.67 -23.26 -26.37
C LEU A 571 6.80 -24.12 -25.10
N GLY A 572 8.02 -24.50 -24.75
CA GLY A 572 8.28 -25.45 -23.67
C GLY A 572 7.96 -26.89 -24.08
N GLU A 573 7.56 -27.72 -23.11
CA GLU A 573 7.25 -29.13 -23.35
C GLU A 573 5.75 -29.39 -23.61
N VAL A 574 5.46 -30.38 -24.45
CA VAL A 574 4.10 -30.90 -24.66
C VAL A 574 3.52 -31.34 -23.33
N ASN A 575 2.24 -31.04 -23.09
CA ASN A 575 1.50 -31.31 -21.85
C ASN A 575 2.00 -30.54 -20.60
N ARG A 576 2.98 -29.65 -20.76
CA ARG A 576 3.52 -28.77 -19.70
C ARG A 576 3.17 -27.29 -19.90
N GLY A 577 2.23 -26.99 -20.80
CA GLY A 577 1.82 -25.62 -21.12
C GLY A 577 1.23 -24.83 -19.95
N TRP A 578 0.70 -25.51 -18.92
CA TRP A 578 0.23 -24.85 -17.70
C TRP A 578 1.36 -24.21 -16.88
N GLU A 579 2.55 -24.81 -16.91
CA GLU A 579 3.73 -24.24 -16.25
C GLU A 579 4.15 -22.93 -16.94
N VAL A 580 4.20 -22.97 -18.28
CA VAL A 580 4.50 -21.80 -19.11
C VAL A 580 3.44 -20.71 -18.94
N SER A 581 2.15 -21.06 -18.89
CA SER A 581 1.08 -20.08 -18.72
C SER A 581 1.10 -19.38 -17.36
N ARG A 582 1.51 -20.07 -16.29
CA ARG A 582 1.69 -19.44 -14.97
C ARG A 582 2.73 -18.33 -14.98
N ASN A 583 3.80 -18.48 -15.78
CA ASN A 583 4.78 -17.41 -15.96
C ASN A 583 4.15 -16.20 -16.66
N THR A 584 3.42 -16.42 -17.76
CA THR A 584 2.67 -15.37 -18.48
C THR A 584 1.68 -14.64 -17.57
N LEU A 585 0.86 -15.39 -16.82
CA LEU A 585 -0.16 -14.83 -15.93
C LEU A 585 0.44 -14.06 -14.74
N THR A 586 1.66 -14.39 -14.32
CA THR A 586 2.36 -13.66 -13.26
C THR A 586 2.87 -12.32 -13.77
N ALA A 587 3.50 -12.31 -14.95
CA ALA A 587 3.92 -11.09 -15.63
C ALA A 587 2.73 -10.14 -15.93
N GLU A 588 1.60 -10.71 -16.37
CA GLU A 588 0.34 -9.99 -16.59
C GLU A 588 -0.14 -9.29 -15.31
N ARG A 589 -0.15 -10.00 -14.17
CA ARG A 589 -0.62 -9.47 -12.89
C ARG A 589 0.19 -8.27 -12.42
N VAL A 590 1.53 -8.37 -12.50
CA VAL A 590 2.45 -7.27 -12.16
C VAL A 590 2.26 -6.09 -13.11
N SER A 591 2.12 -6.35 -14.42
CA SER A 591 1.89 -5.31 -15.42
C SER A 591 0.58 -4.54 -15.19
N ILE A 592 -0.50 -5.23 -14.79
CA ILE A 592 -1.81 -4.60 -14.56
C ILE A 592 -1.83 -3.83 -13.22
N GLY A 593 -1.14 -4.33 -12.19
CA GLY A 593 -1.01 -3.61 -10.90
C GLY A 593 -0.10 -2.38 -10.94
N GLY A 594 0.62 -2.17 -12.04
CA GLY A 594 1.48 -1.00 -12.27
C GLY A 594 0.71 0.26 -12.69
N SER A 595 1.38 1.40 -12.57
CA SER A 595 0.81 2.75 -12.75
C SER A 595 0.59 3.21 -14.21
N ASP A 596 0.88 2.38 -15.21
CA ASP A 596 0.88 2.76 -16.64
C ASP A 596 -0.31 2.15 -17.44
N ALA A 597 -1.48 2.00 -16.81
CA ALA A 597 -2.67 1.51 -17.50
C ALA A 597 -3.32 2.62 -18.34
N ASN A 598 -3.06 2.63 -19.66
CA ASN A 598 -3.54 3.66 -20.61
C ASN A 598 -5.07 3.85 -20.69
N PHE A 599 -5.87 2.98 -20.06
CA PHE A 599 -7.34 3.00 -20.11
C PHE A 599 -7.99 3.46 -18.80
N LEU A 600 -7.18 3.85 -17.81
CA LEU A 600 -7.64 4.35 -16.52
C LEU A 600 -7.14 5.78 -16.33
N ALA A 601 -7.93 6.58 -15.62
CA ALA A 601 -7.44 7.84 -15.08
C ALA A 601 -6.30 7.54 -14.09
N THR A 602 -5.20 8.28 -14.25
CA THR A 602 -4.07 8.21 -13.31
C THR A 602 -4.30 9.12 -12.11
N LEU A 603 -3.58 8.87 -11.00
CA LEU A 603 -3.65 9.74 -9.83
C LEU A 603 -3.30 11.21 -10.15
N PRO A 604 -2.24 11.53 -10.92
CA PRO A 604 -1.98 12.91 -11.34
C PRO A 604 -3.14 13.54 -12.12
N GLU A 605 -3.73 12.83 -13.09
CA GLU A 605 -4.90 13.33 -13.83
C GLU A 605 -6.11 13.57 -12.93
N PHE A 606 -6.31 12.73 -11.91
CA PHE A 606 -7.36 12.93 -10.91
C PHE A 606 -7.10 14.15 -10.03
N VAL A 607 -5.86 14.35 -9.57
CA VAL A 607 -5.48 15.53 -8.79
C VAL A 607 -5.63 16.82 -9.61
N ASP A 608 -5.23 16.81 -10.88
CA ASP A 608 -5.43 17.95 -11.78
C ASP A 608 -6.92 18.24 -11.99
N PHE A 609 -7.74 17.20 -12.18
CA PHE A 609 -9.19 17.34 -12.24
C PHE A 609 -9.78 17.96 -10.97
N VAL A 610 -9.38 17.48 -9.80
CA VAL A 610 -9.85 17.99 -8.50
C VAL A 610 -9.41 19.45 -8.29
N ARG A 611 -8.18 19.80 -8.67
CA ARG A 611 -7.62 21.15 -8.60
C ARG A 611 -8.43 22.15 -9.44
N ASP A 612 -8.81 21.74 -10.64
CA ASP A 612 -9.48 22.60 -11.62
C ASP A 612 -11.02 22.64 -11.43
N SER A 613 -11.57 21.75 -10.61
CA SER A 613 -13.01 21.62 -10.37
C SER A 613 -13.50 22.46 -9.17
N GLN A 614 -14.71 23.00 -9.28
CA GLN A 614 -15.40 23.64 -8.15
C GLN A 614 -16.20 22.59 -7.37
N LEU A 615 -15.59 22.02 -6.33
CA LEU A 615 -16.16 20.96 -5.52
C LEU A 615 -16.68 21.49 -4.18
N ASP A 616 -17.83 20.99 -3.73
CA ASP A 616 -18.30 21.22 -2.36
C ASP A 616 -17.46 20.46 -1.31
N GLN A 617 -17.70 20.73 -0.03
CA GLN A 617 -16.92 20.13 1.05
C GLN A 617 -17.04 18.59 1.13
N VAL A 618 -18.19 18.03 0.76
CA VAL A 618 -18.40 16.57 0.78
C VAL A 618 -17.60 15.92 -0.35
N ALA A 619 -17.63 16.52 -1.54
CA ALA A 619 -16.85 16.08 -2.68
C ALA A 619 -15.34 16.25 -2.43
N GLN A 620 -14.89 17.37 -1.85
CA GLN A 620 -13.48 17.55 -1.48
C GLN A 620 -13.00 16.49 -0.48
N HIS A 621 -13.80 16.20 0.55
CA HIS A 621 -13.49 15.14 1.51
C HIS A 621 -13.35 13.77 0.83
N ARG A 622 -14.27 13.41 -0.09
CA ARG A 622 -14.19 12.14 -0.83
C ARG A 622 -13.01 12.11 -1.80
N ALA A 623 -12.69 13.24 -2.46
CA ALA A 623 -11.51 13.37 -3.31
C ALA A 623 -10.22 13.14 -2.50
N GLY A 624 -10.12 13.73 -1.31
CA GLY A 624 -9.01 13.51 -0.38
C GLY A 624 -8.79 12.04 -0.01
N GLN A 625 -9.87 11.30 0.25
CA GLN A 625 -9.81 9.86 0.49
C GLN A 625 -9.25 9.12 -0.75
N LEU A 626 -9.78 9.40 -1.93
CA LEU A 626 -9.32 8.75 -3.17
C LEU A 626 -7.85 9.07 -3.48
N ILE A 627 -7.40 10.31 -3.25
CA ILE A 627 -6.00 10.72 -3.41
C ILE A 627 -5.11 9.94 -2.41
N ALA A 628 -5.52 9.82 -1.15
CA ALA A 628 -4.80 9.05 -0.15
C ALA A 628 -4.68 7.56 -0.54
N GLU A 629 -5.80 6.95 -0.96
CA GLU A 629 -5.83 5.56 -1.44
C GLU A 629 -4.89 5.35 -2.64
N GLY A 630 -4.88 6.29 -3.58
CA GLY A 630 -4.04 6.30 -4.77
C GLY A 630 -2.56 6.40 -4.48
N HIS A 631 -2.18 7.37 -3.62
CA HIS A 631 -0.80 7.55 -3.20
C HIS A 631 -0.30 6.31 -2.45
N ALA A 632 -1.09 5.80 -1.51
CA ALA A 632 -0.75 4.59 -0.77
C ALA A 632 -0.60 3.35 -1.67
N ALA A 633 -1.37 3.23 -2.77
CA ALA A 633 -1.18 2.15 -3.74
C ALA A 633 0.18 2.25 -4.47
N LYS A 634 0.63 3.47 -4.82
CA LYS A 634 1.98 3.68 -5.40
C LYS A 634 3.08 3.34 -4.40
N VAL A 635 2.93 3.78 -3.14
CA VAL A 635 3.87 3.48 -2.07
C VAL A 635 3.91 1.97 -1.77
N LEU A 636 2.76 1.29 -1.78
CA LEU A 636 2.67 -0.15 -1.60
C LEU A 636 3.47 -0.92 -2.67
N ASN A 637 3.42 -0.47 -3.93
CA ASN A 637 4.22 -1.04 -5.01
C ASN A 637 5.73 -0.90 -4.78
N LEU A 638 6.17 0.29 -4.34
CA LEU A 638 7.57 0.50 -3.96
C LEU A 638 7.96 -0.43 -2.80
N ARG A 639 7.17 -0.43 -1.72
CA ARG A 639 7.43 -1.25 -0.54
C ARG A 639 7.46 -2.75 -0.87
N SER A 640 6.56 -3.23 -1.72
CA SER A 640 6.56 -4.62 -2.21
C SER A 640 7.85 -4.96 -2.95
N THR A 641 8.38 -4.00 -3.72
CA THR A 641 9.64 -4.19 -4.45
C THR A 641 10.80 -4.35 -3.47
N LEU A 642 10.87 -3.50 -2.44
CA LEU A 642 11.89 -3.57 -1.39
C LEU A 642 11.80 -4.87 -0.57
N LEU A 643 10.59 -5.33 -0.23
CA LEU A 643 10.40 -6.60 0.47
C LEU A 643 10.83 -7.81 -0.37
N THR A 644 10.59 -7.77 -1.68
CA THR A 644 11.05 -8.83 -2.60
C THR A 644 12.57 -8.89 -2.65
N LEU A 645 13.23 -7.72 -2.67
CA LEU A 645 14.70 -7.62 -2.62
C LEU A 645 15.27 -8.17 -1.30
N ALA A 646 14.55 -8.01 -0.20
CA ALA A 646 14.89 -8.58 1.10
C ALA A 646 14.59 -10.10 1.20
N GLY A 647 14.17 -10.76 0.12
CA GLY A 647 13.94 -12.21 0.04
C GLY A 647 12.48 -12.66 0.21
N GLY A 648 11.51 -11.74 0.25
CA GLY A 648 10.08 -12.06 0.33
C GLY A 648 9.46 -12.59 -0.97
N ASP A 649 8.30 -13.28 -0.87
CA ASP A 649 7.52 -13.72 -2.04
C ASP A 649 6.78 -12.53 -2.68
N PRO A 650 7.02 -12.18 -3.97
CA PRO A 650 6.36 -11.07 -4.64
C PRO A 650 4.88 -11.33 -4.97
N MET A 651 4.44 -12.60 -4.99
CA MET A 651 3.13 -12.97 -5.58
C MET A 651 1.92 -12.46 -4.79
N PRO A 652 1.86 -12.58 -3.44
CA PRO A 652 0.77 -12.01 -2.65
C PRO A 652 0.64 -10.48 -2.80
N SER A 653 1.77 -9.77 -2.76
CA SER A 653 1.80 -8.31 -2.84
C SER A 653 1.31 -7.80 -4.19
N ALA A 654 1.62 -8.51 -5.29
CA ALA A 654 1.10 -8.20 -6.62
C ALA A 654 -0.43 -8.37 -6.71
N ALA A 655 -1.01 -9.37 -6.04
CA ALA A 655 -2.46 -9.57 -6.01
C ALA A 655 -3.18 -8.45 -5.23
N ILE A 656 -2.62 -8.03 -4.08
CA ILE A 656 -3.13 -6.88 -3.31
C ILE A 656 -3.04 -5.60 -4.14
N SER A 657 -1.88 -5.35 -4.74
CA SER A 657 -1.65 -4.15 -5.57
C SER A 657 -2.64 -4.06 -6.73
N LYS A 658 -2.85 -5.17 -7.47
CA LYS A 658 -3.85 -5.22 -8.54
C LYS A 658 -5.25 -4.92 -7.98
N LEU A 659 -5.66 -5.60 -6.90
CA LEU A 659 -6.98 -5.44 -6.31
C LEU A 659 -7.27 -3.98 -5.95
N LEU A 660 -6.33 -3.34 -5.25
CA LEU A 660 -6.49 -1.97 -4.76
C LEU A 660 -6.39 -0.95 -5.90
N SER A 661 -5.36 -1.05 -6.75
CA SER A 661 -5.13 -0.08 -7.83
C SER A 661 -6.29 -0.02 -8.81
N MET A 662 -6.91 -1.16 -9.14
CA MET A 662 -8.06 -1.18 -10.05
C MET A 662 -9.31 -0.56 -9.42
N ARG A 663 -9.56 -0.81 -8.12
CA ARG A 663 -10.67 -0.18 -7.39
C ARG A 663 -10.50 1.32 -7.27
N THR A 664 -9.30 1.78 -6.94
CA THR A 664 -9.00 3.21 -6.80
C THR A 664 -9.11 3.92 -8.15
N GLY A 665 -8.61 3.32 -9.25
CA GLY A 665 -8.77 3.86 -10.60
C GLY A 665 -10.23 3.97 -11.05
N GLN A 666 -11.07 2.97 -10.75
CA GLN A 666 -12.52 3.05 -10.96
C GLN A 666 -13.15 4.18 -10.12
N GLY A 667 -12.72 4.32 -8.87
CA GLY A 667 -13.20 5.34 -7.94
C GLY A 667 -12.94 6.78 -8.43
N TYR A 668 -11.79 7.04 -9.07
CA TYR A 668 -11.53 8.34 -9.70
C TYR A 668 -12.56 8.67 -10.78
N ALA A 669 -12.81 7.71 -11.67
CA ALA A 669 -13.73 7.91 -12.78
C ALA A 669 -15.18 8.05 -12.32
N GLU A 670 -15.61 7.23 -11.34
CA GLU A 670 -16.92 7.36 -10.71
C GLU A 670 -17.11 8.73 -10.05
N PHE A 671 -16.10 9.19 -9.30
CA PHE A 671 -16.13 10.48 -8.65
C PHE A 671 -16.27 11.62 -9.67
N ALA A 672 -15.37 11.68 -10.66
CA ALA A 672 -15.37 12.74 -11.67
C ALA A 672 -16.70 12.78 -12.43
N VAL A 673 -17.16 11.63 -12.94
CA VAL A 673 -18.45 11.55 -13.65
C VAL A 673 -19.61 12.02 -12.77
N SER A 674 -19.65 11.60 -11.50
CA SER A 674 -20.72 12.01 -10.57
C SER A 674 -20.71 13.52 -10.28
N SER A 675 -19.55 14.16 -10.34
CA SER A 675 -19.40 15.58 -10.04
C SER A 675 -19.86 16.53 -11.15
N PHE A 676 -19.99 16.05 -12.40
CA PHE A 676 -20.50 16.86 -13.52
C PHE A 676 -22.01 17.09 -13.48
N GLY A 677 -22.76 16.42 -12.60
CA GLY A 677 -24.22 16.55 -12.55
C GLY A 677 -24.87 16.11 -13.87
N THR A 678 -25.67 16.98 -14.49
CA THR A 678 -26.33 16.67 -15.77
C THR A 678 -25.35 16.54 -16.93
N ASP A 679 -24.21 17.23 -16.87
CA ASP A 679 -23.22 17.25 -17.95
C ASP A 679 -22.49 15.91 -18.08
N ALA A 680 -22.61 15.03 -17.07
CA ALA A 680 -22.20 13.63 -17.14
C ALA A 680 -22.88 12.85 -18.29
N ALA A 681 -23.99 13.37 -18.85
CA ALA A 681 -24.65 12.78 -20.01
C ALA A 681 -23.96 13.11 -21.34
N ILE A 682 -23.00 14.04 -21.36
CA ILE A 682 -22.19 14.38 -22.54
C ILE A 682 -21.20 13.23 -22.77
N GLY A 683 -21.30 12.60 -23.94
CA GLY A 683 -20.48 11.45 -24.33
C GLY A 683 -19.36 11.76 -25.32
N ASP A 684 -19.11 13.03 -25.65
CA ASP A 684 -18.03 13.43 -26.56
C ASP A 684 -16.66 13.32 -25.83
N PRO A 685 -15.75 12.42 -26.24
CA PRO A 685 -14.45 12.24 -25.59
C PRO A 685 -13.52 13.44 -25.68
N ASP A 686 -13.77 14.36 -26.62
CA ASP A 686 -13.02 15.62 -26.73
C ASP A 686 -13.46 16.65 -25.67
N GLU A 687 -14.62 16.43 -25.02
CA GLU A 687 -15.09 17.18 -23.87
C GLU A 687 -14.73 16.47 -22.56
N LEU A 688 -14.41 17.25 -21.52
CA LEU A 688 -13.96 16.69 -20.23
C LEU A 688 -14.94 15.67 -19.62
N PRO A 689 -16.28 15.90 -19.60
CA PRO A 689 -17.22 14.90 -19.10
C PRO A 689 -17.20 13.59 -19.91
N GLY A 690 -17.12 13.67 -21.24
CA GLY A 690 -17.07 12.48 -22.09
C GLY A 690 -15.75 11.73 -21.95
N LYS A 691 -14.61 12.42 -21.82
CA LYS A 691 -13.30 11.81 -21.50
C LYS A 691 -13.36 10.98 -20.21
N TRP A 692 -13.91 11.56 -19.14
CA TRP A 692 -14.07 10.85 -17.86
C TRP A 692 -15.14 9.75 -17.94
N GLY A 693 -16.18 9.93 -18.76
CA GLY A 693 -17.14 8.90 -19.12
C GLY A 693 -16.48 7.68 -19.78
N GLU A 694 -15.55 7.89 -20.71
CA GLU A 694 -14.77 6.81 -21.32
C GLU A 694 -13.92 6.06 -20.28
N TYR A 695 -13.23 6.77 -19.38
CA TYR A 695 -12.53 6.14 -18.27
C TYR A 695 -13.47 5.30 -17.41
N LEU A 696 -14.67 5.81 -17.08
CA LEU A 696 -15.63 5.08 -16.27
C LEU A 696 -16.10 3.79 -16.97
N LEU A 697 -16.48 3.88 -18.24
CA LEU A 697 -16.93 2.71 -19.01
C LEU A 697 -15.80 1.68 -19.19
N GLY A 698 -14.61 2.13 -19.58
CA GLY A 698 -13.45 1.27 -19.80
C GLY A 698 -12.94 0.61 -18.51
N SER A 699 -12.98 1.34 -17.39
CA SER A 699 -12.46 0.86 -16.11
C SER A 699 -13.18 -0.37 -15.57
N ARG A 700 -14.44 -0.64 -15.96
CA ARG A 700 -15.20 -1.81 -15.49
C ARG A 700 -14.58 -3.15 -15.87
N ALA A 701 -13.83 -3.20 -16.97
CA ALA A 701 -13.17 -4.42 -17.39
C ALA A 701 -11.99 -4.81 -16.46
N THR A 702 -11.39 -3.85 -15.74
CA THR A 702 -10.12 -4.06 -15.05
C THR A 702 -10.21 -4.92 -13.79
N THR A 703 -11.40 -5.01 -13.20
CA THR A 703 -11.73 -5.93 -12.10
C THR A 703 -12.12 -7.32 -12.59
N ILE A 704 -12.09 -7.57 -13.90
CA ILE A 704 -12.46 -8.86 -14.53
C ILE A 704 -11.24 -9.53 -15.17
N TYR A 705 -10.52 -8.85 -16.06
CA TYR A 705 -9.34 -9.42 -16.73
C TYR A 705 -8.10 -9.47 -15.81
N GLY A 706 -7.09 -10.25 -16.19
CA GLY A 706 -5.92 -10.52 -15.32
C GLY A 706 -6.27 -11.25 -14.02
N GLY A 707 -7.42 -11.94 -14.01
CA GLY A 707 -8.03 -12.58 -12.84
C GLY A 707 -8.97 -11.62 -12.10
N THR A 708 -10.21 -12.05 -11.89
CA THR A 708 -11.26 -11.23 -11.24
C THR A 708 -10.87 -10.84 -9.81
N SER A 709 -11.54 -9.82 -9.26
CA SER A 709 -11.37 -9.43 -7.85
C SER A 709 -11.49 -10.62 -6.89
N GLU A 710 -12.44 -11.53 -7.12
CA GLU A 710 -12.67 -12.73 -6.31
C GLU A 710 -11.51 -13.72 -6.41
N VAL A 711 -10.91 -13.86 -7.61
CA VAL A 711 -9.70 -14.67 -7.79
C VAL A 711 -8.51 -14.04 -7.08
N GLN A 712 -8.35 -12.71 -7.11
CA GLN A 712 -7.31 -12.03 -6.34
C GLN A 712 -7.50 -12.25 -4.83
N LEU A 713 -8.74 -12.10 -4.34
CA LEU A 713 -9.08 -12.34 -2.94
C LEU A 713 -8.80 -13.79 -2.51
N ASN A 714 -9.08 -14.77 -3.37
CA ASN A 714 -8.70 -16.17 -3.13
C ASN A 714 -7.19 -16.35 -3.07
N ILE A 715 -6.42 -15.72 -3.98
CA ILE A 715 -4.95 -15.80 -3.96
C ILE A 715 -4.41 -15.18 -2.67
N ILE A 716 -4.88 -14.01 -2.27
CA ILE A 716 -4.48 -13.33 -1.04
C ILE A 716 -4.78 -14.23 0.17
N ALA A 717 -6.01 -14.71 0.28
CA ALA A 717 -6.41 -15.59 1.37
C ALA A 717 -5.59 -16.89 1.45
N GLU A 718 -5.36 -17.57 0.33
CA GLU A 718 -4.72 -18.90 0.33
C GLU A 718 -3.20 -18.82 0.39
N ARG A 719 -2.59 -17.81 -0.22
CA ARG A 719 -1.13 -17.68 -0.33
C ARG A 719 -0.53 -16.80 0.75
N LEU A 720 -1.20 -15.72 1.13
CA LEU A 720 -0.72 -14.82 2.18
C LEU A 720 -1.17 -15.27 3.55
N LEU A 721 -2.48 -15.51 3.70
CA LEU A 721 -3.07 -15.87 4.99
C LEU A 721 -3.06 -17.37 5.25
N GLY A 722 -2.79 -18.21 4.25
CA GLY A 722 -2.80 -19.67 4.42
C GLY A 722 -4.19 -20.24 4.72
N LEU A 723 -5.27 -19.55 4.32
CA LEU A 723 -6.63 -20.06 4.44
C LEU A 723 -6.83 -21.28 3.52
N PRO A 724 -7.64 -22.26 3.93
CA PRO A 724 -7.86 -23.47 3.15
C PRO A 724 -8.57 -23.17 1.82
N ARG A 725 -8.28 -23.97 0.79
CA ARG A 725 -8.91 -23.84 -0.53
C ARG A 725 -10.41 -24.05 -0.50
N ASP A 726 -11.09 -23.42 -1.45
CA ASP A 726 -12.51 -23.68 -1.69
C ASP A 726 -12.71 -25.17 -2.07
N PRO A 727 -13.82 -25.78 -1.64
CA PRO A 727 -14.13 -27.21 -1.81
C PRO A 727 -14.43 -27.64 -3.25
#